data_AF-A0A183C1Z2-F1
#
_entry.id   AF-A0A183C1Z2-F1
#
_cell.length_a   1.000
_cell.length_b   1.000
_cell.length_c   1.000
_cell.angle_alpha   90.00
_cell.angle_beta   90.00
_cell.angle_gamma   90.00
#
_symmetry.space_group_name_H-M   'P 1'
#
loop_
_entity.id
_entity.type
_entity.pdbx_description
1 polymer ?
#
loop_
_entity_poly.entity_id
_entity_poly.type
_entity_poly.pdbx_seq_one_letter_code
_entity_poly.pdbx_strand_id
1 'polypeptide(L)'
;MVIGITLYGTKSNGKQLCLGKMHQFQLEKFDLRLFLACSLLAVGTNFFEAFSASYPSSANHSFHTFFNNSYIDRGHSAGVGHLVLKCFWTLSLHVAPFGNLIGCLLGPICTEKYGRRGSLLLANLYGFVASLISIGSIMFEFPELLILGRLVASASATVGLLALVLFLQEIPSCAQRGLYSFLCALSVSVVECFALCLNLALPRLGERLLVLVGIPVVPQIAGLLVALQLMETPQFLAMVTKNKREKALRAFAFYRKGFSGPEMQEELDKVCPASEDCDQFCCKTMICQFFARSERWKAVLIGFCTLQITVGGWPVLESSTEILSEHFCLSVVEVTSYVLVVVYFLSSLTGLFFVERLNRRPLIIRSAVLNTLFLCLYIAFHWSSMHLAHWMGPLSYFLCAELLPHPSPHSAWFISLVFGANIASTYIFDWATPPLFRKASAWAFVPLYILPSLCCLVPLWLYLPETRDRTMKDIVNELKKGKQKQSNGTTIHNKCYFSKSNGDKLQQLPPIFFVTPSARRPAQKADLTRLGQTLANVPNLVWLIVEDSPRPSKFIGQLVERLEIRAVHLTAETPSKWRLKYTDPHWKYPKGVVQRNAALRWLRKNAVDQRVGAVYFGDDDNTYDWRIFDQMRSLRRVGVWPVGIVGGMLAEFAFVNANSVVTGFNAKWRPARQFPIDMAAFAVNITLVHDHRHVEFDYDSPRGYLESHFLRDLNLTRADLEPLAQNCTKVFVWHTRTEQVQLRAEGMSKFVDPNAEGLAEAEKDAIS
;
A
#
# COMPACT_ATOMS: atom_id res chain seq x y z
N MET A 1 2.42 -38.54 8.83
CA MET A 1 1.99 -39.45 7.74
C MET A 1 1.56 -38.58 6.57
N VAL A 2 2.22 -38.75 5.43
CA VAL A 2 2.14 -37.91 4.22
C VAL A 2 0.76 -38.02 3.57
N ILE A 3 0.03 -36.90 3.42
CA ILE A 3 -1.11 -36.82 2.50
C ILE A 3 -1.06 -35.51 1.72
N GLY A 4 -0.62 -35.61 0.45
CA GLY A 4 -1.37 -35.08 -0.68
C GLY A 4 -1.20 -33.61 -1.07
N ILE A 5 0.01 -33.21 -1.48
CA ILE A 5 0.18 -32.09 -2.42
C ILE A 5 -0.13 -32.64 -3.83
N THR A 6 -1.40 -32.68 -4.22
CA THR A 6 -1.81 -32.73 -5.64
C THR A 6 -3.30 -32.48 -5.71
N LEU A 7 -3.72 -31.42 -6.41
CA LEU A 7 -4.97 -31.33 -7.19
C LEU A 7 -5.02 -29.94 -7.85
N TYR A 8 -4.21 -29.78 -8.90
CA TYR A 8 -4.51 -28.86 -9.99
C TYR A 8 -4.93 -29.73 -11.18
N GLY A 9 -6.19 -29.61 -11.60
CA GLY A 9 -6.67 -30.15 -12.86
C GLY A 9 -7.89 -31.07 -12.76
N THR A 10 -9.09 -30.48 -12.80
CA THR A 10 -10.25 -31.08 -13.47
C THR A 10 -11.03 -29.98 -14.20
N LYS A 11 -11.06 -30.08 -15.54
CA LYS A 11 -12.02 -29.37 -16.39
C LYS A 11 -13.40 -30.01 -16.20
N SER A 12 -14.42 -29.19 -15.92
CA SER A 12 -15.79 -29.47 -16.37
C SER A 12 -16.67 -28.21 -16.33
N ASN A 13 -17.06 -27.79 -17.53
CA ASN A 13 -18.30 -27.15 -17.98
C ASN A 13 -18.82 -25.83 -17.35
N GLY A 14 -18.67 -24.76 -18.14
CA GLY A 14 -19.84 -24.00 -18.61
C GLY A 14 -20.29 -22.80 -17.77
N LYS A 15 -19.45 -21.76 -17.65
CA LYS A 15 -19.86 -20.34 -17.52
C LYS A 15 -18.64 -19.43 -17.71
N GLN A 16 -18.51 -18.85 -18.89
CA GLN A 16 -17.43 -17.94 -19.27
C GLN A 16 -17.71 -16.55 -18.64
N LEU A 17 -17.31 -16.37 -17.38
CA LEU A 17 -17.34 -15.07 -16.70
C LEU A 17 -15.90 -14.58 -16.50
N CYS A 18 -15.54 -13.49 -17.18
CA CYS A 18 -14.44 -12.57 -16.87
C CYS A 18 -13.05 -13.17 -16.53
N LEU A 19 -12.43 -13.90 -17.46
CA LEU A 19 -11.02 -14.34 -17.35
C LEU A 19 -9.98 -13.34 -17.89
N GLY A 20 -10.39 -12.14 -18.35
CA GLY A 20 -9.48 -11.16 -18.96
C GLY A 20 -8.54 -10.41 -18.00
N LYS A 21 -8.79 -10.46 -16.68
CA LYS A 21 -7.93 -9.80 -15.67
C LYS A 21 -6.93 -10.73 -14.97
N MET A 22 -6.94 -12.02 -15.29
CA MET A 22 -6.03 -13.00 -14.65
C MET A 22 -4.75 -13.27 -15.45
N HIS A 23 -4.58 -12.71 -16.65
CA HIS A 23 -3.39 -12.98 -17.48
C HIS A 23 -2.15 -12.12 -17.19
N GLN A 24 -2.19 -11.23 -16.19
CA GLN A 24 -1.04 -10.37 -15.84
C GLN A 24 -0.27 -10.81 -14.59
N PHE A 25 -0.74 -11.82 -13.86
CA PHE A 25 0.05 -12.50 -12.85
C PHE A 25 0.52 -13.82 -13.44
N GLN A 26 1.72 -13.84 -14.05
CA GLN A 26 2.42 -15.11 -14.17
C GLN A 26 2.52 -15.69 -12.75
N LEU A 27 1.91 -16.84 -12.52
CA LEU A 27 2.00 -17.58 -11.26
C LEU A 27 3.48 -17.93 -11.05
N GLU A 28 4.17 -17.09 -10.31
CA GLU A 28 5.52 -17.33 -9.82
C GLU A 28 5.52 -18.69 -9.11
N LYS A 29 6.35 -19.63 -9.58
CA LYS A 29 6.39 -20.98 -9.02
C LYS A 29 6.80 -20.89 -7.55
N PHE A 30 6.01 -21.51 -6.67
CA PHE A 30 6.31 -21.59 -5.24
C PHE A 30 7.67 -22.28 -5.02
N ASP A 31 8.66 -21.55 -4.49
CA ASP A 31 9.97 -22.10 -4.17
C ASP A 31 9.98 -22.68 -2.75
N LEU A 32 9.79 -24.00 -2.66
CA LEU A 32 9.79 -24.74 -1.40
C LEU A 32 11.11 -24.57 -0.63
N ARG A 33 12.26 -24.45 -1.31
CA ARG A 33 13.56 -24.31 -0.64
C ARG A 33 13.65 -22.96 0.07
N LEU A 34 13.21 -21.90 -0.59
CA LEU A 34 13.17 -20.56 -0.01
C LEU A 34 12.20 -20.51 1.17
N PHE A 35 11.01 -21.11 1.02
CA PHE A 35 10.02 -21.18 2.10
C PHE A 35 10.56 -21.91 3.34
N LEU A 36 11.23 -23.05 3.16
CA LEU A 36 11.85 -23.81 4.26
C LEU A 36 12.99 -23.02 4.93
N ALA A 37 13.84 -22.36 4.13
CA ALA A 37 14.91 -21.51 4.65
C ALA A 37 14.35 -20.34 5.49
N CYS A 38 13.33 -19.64 4.99
CA CYS A 38 12.64 -18.58 5.72
C CYS A 38 11.96 -19.09 7.00
N SER A 39 11.40 -20.31 6.97
CA SER A 39 10.78 -20.93 8.15
C SER A 39 11.81 -21.26 9.22
N LEU A 40 12.95 -21.85 8.83
CA LEU A 40 14.06 -22.14 9.74
C LEU A 40 14.67 -20.86 10.32
N LEU A 41 14.81 -19.82 9.50
CA LEU A 41 15.29 -18.52 9.95
C LEU A 41 14.33 -17.89 10.97
N ALA A 42 13.02 -17.97 10.71
CA ALA A 42 11.99 -17.44 11.62
C ALA A 42 12.02 -18.17 12.97
N VAL A 43 12.09 -19.50 12.95
CA VAL A 43 12.23 -20.31 14.16
C VAL A 43 13.52 -19.94 14.89
N GLY A 44 14.68 -19.93 14.23
CA GLY A 44 15.96 -19.61 14.88
C GLY A 44 15.98 -18.23 15.54
N THR A 45 15.46 -17.21 14.85
CA THR A 45 15.45 -15.83 15.34
C THR A 45 14.51 -15.65 16.54
N ASN A 46 13.33 -16.29 16.52
CA ASN A 46 12.33 -16.18 17.59
C ASN A 46 12.48 -17.24 18.69
N PHE A 47 13.38 -18.22 18.50
CA PHE A 47 13.47 -19.40 19.37
C PHE A 47 13.71 -19.02 20.82
N PHE A 48 14.70 -18.16 21.06
CA PHE A 48 15.09 -17.83 22.43
C PHE A 48 13.93 -17.20 23.19
N GLU A 49 13.30 -16.17 22.61
CA GLU A 49 12.23 -15.42 23.28
C GLU A 49 11.07 -16.35 23.64
N ALA A 50 10.53 -17.07 22.64
CA ALA A 50 9.39 -17.97 22.83
C ALA A 50 9.71 -19.14 23.78
N PHE A 51 10.92 -19.72 23.69
CA PHE A 51 11.33 -20.77 24.62
C PHE A 51 11.53 -20.25 26.04
N SER A 52 12.09 -19.04 26.18
CA SER A 52 12.39 -18.40 27.46
C SER A 52 11.18 -17.96 28.26
N ALA A 53 10.05 -17.72 27.60
CA ALA A 53 8.76 -17.50 28.23
C ALA A 53 8.24 -18.80 28.91
N SER A 54 8.51 -19.97 28.32
CA SER A 54 7.91 -21.23 28.75
C SER A 54 8.72 -22.02 29.80
N TYR A 55 10.05 -22.09 29.67
CA TYR A 55 10.86 -23.00 30.50
C TYR A 55 11.00 -22.61 32.00
N PRO A 56 10.94 -21.33 32.43
CA PRO A 56 11.05 -20.99 33.86
C PRO A 56 9.92 -21.59 34.67
N SER A 57 8.70 -21.50 34.15
CA SER A 57 7.49 -22.02 34.79
C SER A 57 7.55 -23.53 34.96
N SER A 58 8.23 -24.23 34.05
CA SER A 58 8.41 -25.70 34.10
C SER A 58 9.51 -26.14 35.07
N ALA A 59 10.52 -25.30 35.30
CA ALA A 59 11.66 -25.59 36.16
C ALA A 59 11.73 -24.68 37.41
N ASN A 60 10.57 -24.24 37.90
CA ASN A 60 10.44 -23.23 38.97
C ASN A 60 11.25 -23.63 40.23
N HIS A 61 11.06 -24.85 40.73
CA HIS A 61 11.76 -25.37 41.91
C HIS A 61 13.29 -25.37 41.73
N SER A 62 13.77 -25.78 40.55
CA SER A 62 15.20 -25.81 40.24
C SER A 62 15.83 -24.42 40.18
N PHE A 63 15.13 -23.43 39.62
CA PHE A 63 15.59 -22.04 39.63
C PHE A 63 15.64 -21.45 41.05
N HIS A 64 14.64 -21.71 41.89
CA HIS A 64 14.66 -21.28 43.29
C HIS A 64 15.82 -21.92 44.06
N THR A 65 16.09 -23.20 43.83
CA THR A 65 17.23 -23.91 44.43
C THR A 65 18.56 -23.31 43.96
N PHE A 66 18.69 -23.06 42.66
CA PHE A 66 19.87 -22.41 42.07
C PHE A 66 20.13 -21.02 42.70
N PHE A 67 19.11 -20.18 42.81
CA PHE A 67 19.24 -18.86 43.43
C PHE A 67 19.67 -18.92 44.89
N ASN A 68 19.12 -19.87 45.66
CA ASN A 68 19.49 -20.01 47.06
C ASN A 68 20.92 -20.52 47.22
N ASN A 69 21.28 -21.60 46.50
CA ASN A 69 22.60 -22.24 46.58
C ASN A 69 23.71 -21.28 46.15
N SER A 70 23.50 -20.53 45.06
CA SER A 70 24.49 -19.55 44.55
C SER A 70 24.96 -18.54 45.61
N TYR A 71 24.12 -18.19 46.61
CA TYR A 71 24.52 -17.29 47.70
C TYR A 71 25.09 -18.02 48.91
N ILE A 72 24.66 -19.27 49.15
CA ILE A 72 25.28 -20.14 50.15
C ILE A 72 26.77 -20.34 49.80
N ASP A 73 27.07 -20.62 48.53
CA ASP A 73 28.43 -20.84 48.03
C ASP A 73 29.29 -19.56 48.09
N ARG A 74 28.66 -18.37 48.11
CA ARG A 74 29.32 -17.07 48.34
C ARG A 74 29.52 -16.72 49.81
N GLY A 75 29.28 -17.65 50.74
CA GLY A 75 29.50 -17.47 52.17
C GLY A 75 28.31 -16.92 52.96
N HIS A 76 27.10 -16.86 52.36
CA HIS A 76 25.87 -16.53 53.10
C HIS A 76 25.23 -17.83 53.61
N SER A 77 25.69 -18.31 54.77
CA SER A 77 25.31 -19.62 55.33
C SER A 77 23.82 -19.82 55.64
N ALA A 78 23.05 -18.74 55.77
CA ALA A 78 21.59 -18.79 55.93
C ALA A 78 20.80 -18.81 54.60
N GLY A 79 21.49 -18.79 53.46
CA GLY A 79 20.87 -18.62 52.15
C GLY A 79 20.28 -17.23 51.93
N VAL A 80 19.44 -17.10 50.91
CA VAL A 80 18.79 -15.84 50.55
C VAL A 80 17.47 -15.69 51.29
N GLY A 81 17.23 -14.55 51.92
CA GLY A 81 15.93 -14.26 52.56
C GLY A 81 14.76 -14.37 51.57
N HIS A 82 13.61 -14.86 52.03
CA HIS A 82 12.44 -15.16 51.18
C HIS A 82 12.01 -13.99 50.27
N LEU A 83 12.08 -12.74 50.77
CA LEU A 83 11.77 -11.55 49.98
C LEU A 83 12.77 -11.36 48.82
N VAL A 84 14.06 -11.53 49.06
CA VAL A 84 15.12 -11.35 48.07
C VAL A 84 15.07 -12.46 47.02
N LEU A 85 14.80 -13.71 47.43
CA LEU A 85 14.59 -14.84 46.51
C LEU A 85 13.39 -14.57 45.58
N LYS A 86 12.29 -14.05 46.14
CA LYS A 86 11.11 -13.65 45.36
C LYS A 86 11.44 -12.51 44.39
N CYS A 87 12.23 -11.52 44.81
CA CYS A 87 12.72 -10.45 43.92
C CYS A 87 13.55 -10.99 42.75
N PHE A 88 14.48 -11.93 42.99
CA PHE A 88 15.26 -12.57 41.92
C PHE A 88 14.37 -13.32 40.92
N TRP A 89 13.41 -14.08 41.43
CA TRP A 89 12.44 -14.78 40.59
C TRP A 89 11.62 -13.81 39.73
N THR A 90 11.00 -12.81 40.35
CA THR A 90 10.20 -11.78 39.66
C THR A 90 11.04 -10.99 38.65
N LEU A 91 12.28 -10.63 38.99
CA LEU A 91 13.18 -9.90 38.08
C LEU A 91 13.60 -10.77 36.89
N SER A 92 13.87 -12.08 37.11
CA SER A 92 14.20 -13.02 36.05
C SER A 92 13.05 -13.20 35.04
N LEU A 93 11.80 -13.19 35.51
CA LEU A 93 10.62 -13.27 34.64
C LEU A 93 10.36 -11.96 33.89
N HIS A 94 10.44 -10.80 34.57
CA HIS A 94 10.03 -9.52 33.99
C HIS A 94 11.16 -8.69 33.38
N VAL A 95 12.39 -9.21 33.26
CA VAL A 95 13.48 -8.50 32.56
C VAL A 95 13.34 -8.56 31.03
N ALA A 96 12.81 -9.66 30.49
CA ALA A 96 12.58 -9.87 29.05
C ALA A 96 11.77 -8.73 28.40
N PRO A 97 10.63 -8.29 28.99
CA PRO A 97 9.91 -7.08 28.58
C PRO A 97 10.75 -5.84 28.29
N PHE A 98 11.64 -5.51 29.23
CA PHE A 98 12.50 -4.35 29.12
C PHE A 98 13.52 -4.53 28.00
N GLY A 99 14.03 -5.75 27.85
CA GLY A 99 14.87 -6.15 26.71
C GLY A 99 14.14 -5.90 25.38
N ASN A 100 12.89 -6.36 25.26
CA ASN A 100 12.07 -6.16 24.07
C ASN A 100 11.85 -4.67 23.75
N LEU A 101 11.58 -3.83 24.75
CA LEU A 101 11.48 -2.37 24.56
C LEU A 101 12.80 -1.74 24.07
N ILE A 102 13.94 -2.16 24.62
CA ILE A 102 15.27 -1.72 24.14
C ILE A 102 15.47 -2.17 22.69
N GLY A 103 15.08 -3.40 22.36
CA GLY A 103 15.12 -3.95 21.01
C GLY A 103 14.27 -3.15 20.02
N CYS A 104 13.09 -2.68 20.43
CA CYS A 104 12.25 -1.78 19.62
C CYS A 104 12.98 -0.47 19.29
N LEU A 105 13.73 0.11 20.23
CA LEU A 105 14.48 1.35 20.00
C LEU A 105 15.70 1.11 19.08
N LEU A 106 16.39 -0.02 19.22
CA LEU A 106 17.59 -0.36 18.44
C LEU A 106 17.26 -0.90 17.05
N GLY A 107 16.13 -1.58 16.87
CA GLY A 107 15.74 -2.26 15.63
C GLY A 107 15.73 -1.36 14.39
N PRO A 108 15.06 -0.19 14.41
CA PRO A 108 15.09 0.75 13.29
C PRO A 108 16.50 1.22 12.94
N ILE A 109 17.33 1.51 13.95
CA ILE A 109 18.72 1.95 13.76
C ILE A 109 19.54 0.85 13.07
N CYS A 110 19.39 -0.40 13.51
CA CYS A 110 20.08 -1.54 12.92
C CYS A 110 19.62 -1.81 11.48
N THR A 111 18.30 -1.84 11.23
CA THR A 111 17.72 -2.19 9.92
C THR A 111 17.96 -1.13 8.85
N GLU A 112 18.14 0.14 9.26
CA GLU A 112 18.57 1.22 8.38
C GLU A 112 20.08 1.18 8.12
N LYS A 113 20.92 0.96 9.15
CA LYS A 113 22.38 1.02 9.04
C LYS A 113 22.99 -0.21 8.39
N TYR A 114 22.56 -1.41 8.80
CA TYR A 114 23.14 -2.68 8.38
C TYR A 114 22.29 -3.44 7.35
N GLY A 115 21.08 -2.96 7.06
CA GLY A 115 20.12 -3.67 6.23
C GLY A 115 19.33 -4.74 6.99
N ARG A 116 18.45 -5.45 6.27
CA ARG A 116 17.53 -6.42 6.87
C ARG A 116 18.29 -7.70 7.21
N ARG A 117 19.03 -8.24 6.24
CA ARG A 117 19.93 -9.39 6.46
C ARG A 117 21.01 -9.06 7.48
N GLY A 118 21.65 -7.88 7.38
CA GLY A 118 22.68 -7.49 8.35
C GLY A 118 22.16 -7.44 9.79
N SER A 119 20.94 -6.94 9.97
CA SER A 119 20.28 -6.92 11.28
C SER A 119 19.91 -8.31 11.80
N LEU A 120 19.46 -9.22 10.92
CA LEU A 120 19.20 -10.62 11.27
C LEU A 120 20.47 -11.35 11.72
N LEU A 121 21.61 -11.10 11.05
CA LEU A 121 22.90 -11.65 11.45
C LEU A 121 23.33 -11.15 12.83
N LEU A 122 23.21 -9.84 13.08
CA LEU A 122 23.51 -9.25 14.38
C LEU A 122 22.59 -9.82 15.47
N ALA A 123 21.28 -9.92 15.20
CA ALA A 123 20.31 -10.44 16.15
C ALA A 123 20.62 -11.89 16.56
N ASN A 124 20.86 -12.80 15.60
CA ASN A 124 21.20 -14.19 15.90
C ASN A 124 22.58 -14.31 16.59
N LEU A 125 23.56 -13.46 16.24
CA LEU A 125 24.87 -13.42 16.90
C LEU A 125 24.74 -12.99 18.37
N TYR A 126 24.04 -11.89 18.65
CA TYR A 126 23.82 -11.42 20.01
C TYR A 126 22.92 -12.38 20.81
N GLY A 127 21.95 -13.03 20.17
CA GLY A 127 21.14 -14.09 20.79
C GLY A 127 21.97 -15.33 21.16
N PHE A 128 22.93 -15.71 20.32
CA PHE A 128 23.91 -16.76 20.65
C PHE A 128 24.80 -16.35 21.83
N VAL A 129 25.37 -15.14 21.81
CA VAL A 129 26.18 -14.61 22.93
C VAL A 129 25.36 -14.57 24.21
N ALA A 130 24.10 -14.13 24.15
CA ALA A 130 23.21 -14.08 25.30
C ALA A 130 22.92 -15.48 25.85
N SER A 131 22.75 -16.48 24.99
CA SER A 131 22.61 -17.89 25.40
C SER A 131 23.87 -18.40 26.12
N LEU A 132 25.07 -18.02 25.65
CA LEU A 132 26.32 -18.35 26.34
C LEU A 132 26.43 -17.66 27.71
N ILE A 133 25.98 -16.41 27.83
CA ILE A 133 25.93 -15.70 29.12
C ILE A 133 24.98 -16.42 30.08
N SER A 134 23.81 -16.84 29.61
CA SER A 134 22.86 -17.62 30.43
C SER A 134 23.41 -18.99 30.81
N ILE A 135 24.15 -19.69 29.95
CA ILE A 135 24.85 -20.93 30.33
C ILE A 135 25.92 -20.65 31.40
N GLY A 136 26.72 -19.59 31.20
CA GLY A 136 27.74 -19.15 32.15
C GLY A 136 27.17 -18.83 33.53
N SER A 137 25.96 -18.27 33.59
CA SER A 137 25.27 -17.99 34.86
C SER A 137 25.09 -19.23 35.72
N ILE A 138 24.83 -20.38 35.10
CA ILE A 138 24.64 -21.66 35.79
C ILE A 138 25.98 -22.30 36.12
N MET A 139 26.95 -22.25 35.20
CA MET A 139 28.28 -22.83 35.42
C MET A 139 29.07 -22.16 36.53
N PHE A 140 28.92 -20.84 36.68
CA PHE A 140 29.65 -20.05 37.66
C PHE A 140 28.80 -19.66 38.88
N GLU A 141 27.53 -20.09 38.94
CA GLU A 141 26.61 -19.78 40.05
C GLU A 141 26.43 -18.26 40.27
N PHE A 142 26.25 -17.54 39.15
CA PHE A 142 25.95 -16.10 39.12
C PHE A 142 24.56 -15.80 38.56
N PRO A 143 23.51 -15.70 39.40
CA PRO A 143 22.15 -15.39 38.95
C PRO A 143 22.02 -14.02 38.28
N GLU A 144 22.91 -13.07 38.57
CA GLU A 144 22.94 -11.76 37.93
C GLU A 144 23.23 -11.88 36.42
N LEU A 145 24.08 -12.85 36.03
CA LEU A 145 24.35 -13.14 34.62
C LEU A 145 23.15 -13.76 33.91
N LEU A 146 22.28 -14.49 34.62
CA LEU A 146 21.05 -15.04 34.04
C LEU A 146 20.11 -13.90 33.62
N ILE A 147 19.96 -12.89 34.49
CA ILE A 147 19.15 -11.70 34.22
C ILE A 147 19.74 -10.91 33.05
N LEU A 148 21.05 -10.70 33.03
CA LEU A 148 21.74 -10.03 31.93
C LEU A 148 21.58 -10.79 30.61
N GLY A 149 21.78 -12.11 30.62
CA GLY A 149 21.62 -12.96 29.44
C GLY A 149 20.21 -12.87 28.88
N ARG A 150 19.18 -12.91 29.74
CA ARG A 150 17.78 -12.72 29.32
C ARG A 150 17.52 -11.33 28.73
N LEU A 151 18.02 -10.27 29.37
CA LEU A 151 17.87 -8.90 28.87
C LEU A 151 18.46 -8.75 27.46
N VAL A 152 19.71 -9.20 27.26
CA VAL A 152 20.40 -9.13 25.96
C VAL A 152 19.70 -9.99 24.91
N ALA A 153 19.26 -11.19 25.30
CA ALA A 153 18.59 -12.10 24.39
C ALA A 153 17.25 -11.52 23.90
N SER A 154 16.39 -11.02 24.80
CA SER A 154 15.11 -10.41 24.42
C SER A 154 15.31 -9.15 23.56
N ALA A 155 16.29 -8.30 23.89
CA ALA A 155 16.65 -7.17 23.03
C ALA A 155 17.09 -7.61 21.63
N SER A 156 17.93 -8.65 21.54
CA SER A 156 18.39 -9.20 20.26
C SER A 156 17.26 -9.86 19.47
N ALA A 157 16.36 -10.59 20.13
CA ALA A 157 15.22 -11.25 19.52
C ALA A 157 14.24 -10.22 18.93
N THR A 158 13.98 -9.12 19.63
CA THR A 158 13.11 -8.05 19.10
C THR A 158 13.74 -7.33 17.91
N VAL A 159 15.05 -7.05 17.93
CA VAL A 159 15.76 -6.52 16.75
C VAL A 159 15.65 -7.49 15.57
N GLY A 160 15.84 -8.78 15.84
CA GLY A 160 15.71 -9.86 14.85
C GLY A 160 14.30 -9.95 14.29
N LEU A 161 13.28 -9.86 15.14
CA LEU A 161 11.87 -9.91 14.77
C LEU A 161 11.48 -8.75 13.85
N LEU A 162 11.87 -7.51 14.18
CA LEU A 162 11.63 -6.35 13.33
C LEU A 162 12.31 -6.49 11.96
N ALA A 163 13.54 -7.00 11.93
CA ALA A 163 14.26 -7.26 10.70
C ALA A 163 13.62 -8.39 9.88
N LEU A 164 13.17 -9.46 10.55
CA LEU A 164 12.54 -10.63 9.95
C LEU A 164 11.21 -10.27 9.28
N VAL A 165 10.38 -9.47 9.96
CA VAL A 165 9.10 -9.00 9.43
C VAL A 165 9.31 -8.19 8.14
N LEU A 166 10.26 -7.25 8.14
CA LEU A 166 10.60 -6.49 6.93
C LEU A 166 11.17 -7.39 5.82
N PHE A 167 12.06 -8.31 6.19
CA PHE A 167 12.70 -9.23 5.26
C PHE A 167 11.68 -10.13 4.54
N LEU A 168 10.75 -10.75 5.29
CA LEU A 168 9.72 -11.64 4.76
C LEU A 168 8.65 -10.92 3.91
N GLN A 169 8.55 -9.60 4.01
CA GLN A 169 7.64 -8.79 3.20
C GLN A 169 8.27 -8.25 1.91
N GLU A 170 9.59 -7.99 1.95
CA GLU A 170 10.32 -7.39 0.83
C GLU A 170 10.72 -8.40 -0.25
N ILE A 171 10.82 -9.69 0.10
CA ILE A 171 11.25 -10.79 -0.76
C ILE A 171 10.14 -11.33 -1.70
N PRO A 172 8.99 -11.82 -1.18
CA PRO A 172 7.98 -12.48 -2.01
C PRO A 172 7.25 -11.50 -2.92
N SER A 173 6.61 -12.01 -3.98
CA SER A 173 5.65 -11.24 -4.77
C SER A 173 4.38 -10.92 -3.98
N CYS A 174 3.57 -9.97 -4.48
CA CYS A 174 2.34 -9.53 -3.81
C CYS A 174 1.37 -10.68 -3.49
N ALA A 175 1.34 -11.73 -4.32
CA ALA A 175 0.44 -12.88 -4.18
C ALA A 175 0.89 -13.90 -3.12
N GLN A 176 2.16 -13.88 -2.71
CA GLN A 176 2.70 -14.80 -1.68
C GLN A 176 3.13 -14.04 -0.40
N ARG A 177 2.99 -12.71 -0.39
CA ARG A 177 3.44 -11.86 0.72
C ARG A 177 2.81 -12.27 2.05
N GLY A 178 1.54 -12.65 2.06
CA GLY A 178 0.86 -13.01 3.29
C GLY A 178 1.37 -14.30 3.90
N LEU A 179 1.58 -15.30 3.05
CA LEU A 179 2.11 -16.59 3.44
C LEU A 179 3.49 -16.47 4.09
N TYR A 180 4.43 -15.76 3.46
CA TYR A 180 5.78 -15.59 4.01
C TYR A 180 5.78 -14.80 5.30
N SER A 181 5.00 -13.73 5.38
CA SER A 181 4.96 -12.91 6.58
C SER A 181 4.29 -13.63 7.76
N PHE A 182 3.35 -14.56 7.49
CA PHE A 182 2.72 -15.38 8.53
C PHE A 182 3.70 -16.37 9.19
N LEU A 183 4.82 -16.71 8.55
CA LEU A 183 5.88 -17.56 9.14
C LEU A 183 6.43 -16.99 10.44
N CYS A 184 6.42 -15.68 10.60
CA CYS A 184 6.85 -15.01 11.82
C CYS A 184 5.99 -15.41 13.02
N ALA A 185 4.66 -15.31 12.90
CA ALA A 185 3.75 -15.71 13.97
C ALA A 185 3.70 -17.23 14.16
N LEU A 186 3.77 -17.99 13.07
CA LEU A 186 3.83 -19.45 13.12
C LEU A 186 5.08 -19.94 13.87
N SER A 187 6.22 -19.27 13.71
CA SER A 187 7.46 -19.67 14.38
C SER A 187 7.37 -19.60 15.91
N VAL A 188 6.68 -18.59 16.46
CA VAL A 188 6.46 -18.46 17.91
C VAL A 188 5.62 -19.62 18.44
N SER A 189 4.48 -19.91 17.80
CA SER A 189 3.62 -21.02 18.22
C SER A 189 4.26 -22.39 18.04
N VAL A 190 5.12 -22.57 17.02
CA VAL A 190 5.92 -23.79 16.85
C VAL A 190 6.90 -23.96 18.01
N VAL A 191 7.58 -22.89 18.45
CA VAL A 191 8.57 -22.96 19.52
C VAL A 191 7.90 -23.20 20.88
N GLU A 192 6.77 -22.57 21.17
CA GLU A 192 6.00 -22.82 22.40
C GLU A 192 5.48 -24.26 22.46
N CYS A 193 4.94 -24.76 21.34
CA CYS A 193 4.53 -26.16 21.22
C CYS A 193 5.73 -27.12 21.39
N PHE A 194 6.89 -26.77 20.84
CA PHE A 194 8.12 -27.53 21.04
C PHE A 194 8.58 -27.53 22.51
N ALA A 195 8.52 -26.37 23.19
CA ALA A 195 8.82 -26.26 24.62
C ALA A 195 7.89 -27.13 25.45
N LEU A 196 6.59 -27.12 25.15
CA LEU A 196 5.60 -28.00 25.77
C LEU A 196 5.95 -29.49 25.56
N CYS A 197 6.24 -29.90 24.32
CA CYS A 197 6.59 -31.28 24.02
C CYS A 197 7.86 -31.72 24.76
N LEU A 198 8.87 -30.86 24.88
CA LEU A 198 10.08 -31.15 25.65
C LEU A 198 9.78 -31.34 27.14
N ASN A 199 8.95 -30.47 27.72
CA ASN A 199 8.56 -30.54 29.12
C ASN A 199 7.81 -31.85 29.43
N LEU A 200 6.93 -32.29 28.53
CA LEU A 200 6.20 -33.55 28.69
C LEU A 200 7.06 -34.80 28.44
N ALA A 201 7.93 -34.76 27.43
CA ALA A 201 8.75 -35.90 27.05
C ALA A 201 9.93 -36.13 28.01
N LEU A 202 10.45 -35.07 28.63
CA LEU A 202 11.62 -35.11 29.50
C LEU A 202 11.36 -34.37 30.83
N PRO A 203 10.56 -34.93 31.76
CA PRO A 203 10.23 -34.27 33.03
C PRO A 203 11.46 -33.95 33.89
N ARG A 204 12.50 -34.80 33.82
CA ARG A 204 13.78 -34.61 34.53
C ARG A 204 14.69 -33.54 33.91
N LEU A 205 14.31 -32.97 32.76
CA LEU A 205 15.10 -31.91 32.12
C LEU A 205 15.12 -30.64 32.98
N GLY A 206 14.06 -30.39 33.74
CA GLY A 206 13.99 -29.29 34.71
C GLY A 206 15.02 -29.39 35.83
N GLU A 207 15.50 -30.60 36.16
CA GLU A 207 16.57 -30.82 37.15
C GLU A 207 17.96 -30.50 36.58
N ARG A 208 18.10 -30.53 35.24
CA ARG A 208 19.36 -30.24 34.52
C ARG A 208 19.31 -28.84 33.92
N LEU A 209 19.36 -27.83 34.78
CA LEU A 209 19.22 -26.42 34.42
C LEU A 209 20.19 -25.99 33.29
N LEU A 210 21.42 -26.48 33.31
CA LEU A 210 22.45 -26.21 32.29
C LEU A 210 22.01 -26.64 30.89
N VAL A 211 21.38 -27.81 30.77
CA VAL A 211 20.90 -28.34 29.48
C VAL A 211 19.69 -27.52 29.04
N LEU A 212 18.76 -27.23 29.95
CA LEU A 212 17.54 -26.49 29.66
C LEU A 212 17.86 -25.09 29.10
N VAL A 213 18.76 -24.36 29.75
CA VAL A 213 19.19 -23.01 29.31
C VAL A 213 20.09 -23.06 28.08
N GLY A 214 20.73 -24.20 27.80
CA GLY A 214 21.57 -24.40 26.63
C GLY A 214 20.83 -24.73 25.32
N ILE A 215 19.57 -25.16 25.37
CA ILE A 215 18.79 -25.53 24.18
C ILE A 215 18.74 -24.42 23.10
N PRO A 216 18.52 -23.14 23.45
CA PRO A 216 18.48 -22.06 22.47
C PRO A 216 19.75 -21.88 21.63
N VAL A 217 20.91 -22.39 22.06
CA VAL A 217 22.17 -22.27 21.32
C VAL A 217 22.07 -22.89 19.92
N VAL A 218 21.46 -24.07 19.81
CA VAL A 218 21.42 -24.81 18.54
C VAL A 218 20.56 -24.09 17.49
N PRO A 219 19.31 -23.66 17.78
CA PRO A 219 18.50 -22.88 16.85
C PRO A 219 19.10 -21.52 16.49
N GLN A 220 19.82 -20.85 17.42
CA GLN A 220 20.49 -19.57 17.13
C GLN A 220 21.64 -19.73 16.14
N ILE A 221 22.46 -20.78 16.28
CA ILE A 221 23.50 -21.11 15.31
C ILE A 221 22.87 -21.45 13.95
N ALA A 222 21.80 -22.25 13.94
CA ALA A 222 21.08 -22.58 12.71
C ALA A 222 20.52 -21.32 12.02
N GLY A 223 19.90 -20.41 12.78
CA GLY A 223 19.43 -19.12 12.30
C GLY A 223 20.54 -18.26 11.70
N LEU A 224 21.70 -18.20 12.37
CA LEU A 224 22.89 -17.50 11.89
C LEU A 224 23.41 -18.10 10.57
N LEU A 225 23.54 -19.43 10.48
CA LEU A 225 24.01 -20.13 9.27
C LEU A 225 23.06 -19.91 8.08
N VAL A 226 21.74 -19.95 8.31
CA VAL A 226 20.74 -19.68 7.26
C VAL A 226 20.79 -18.21 6.84
N ALA A 227 20.90 -17.26 7.78
CA ALA A 227 21.02 -15.83 7.47
C ALA A 227 22.29 -15.51 6.65
N LEU A 228 23.38 -16.28 6.83
CA LEU A 228 24.59 -16.16 6.02
C LEU A 228 24.39 -16.60 4.57
N GLN A 229 23.52 -17.58 4.31
CA GLN A 229 23.25 -18.07 2.95
C GLN A 229 22.30 -17.18 2.14
N LEU A 230 21.50 -16.36 2.83
CA LEU A 230 20.54 -15.45 2.20
C LEU A 230 21.23 -14.20 1.66
N MET A 231 20.62 -13.52 0.68
CA MET A 231 21.07 -12.22 0.19
C MET A 231 20.36 -11.08 0.94
N GLU A 232 20.85 -9.86 0.77
CA GLU A 232 20.11 -8.69 1.28
C GLU A 232 18.89 -8.41 0.39
N THR A 233 17.86 -7.77 0.94
CA THR A 233 16.62 -7.54 0.20
C THR A 233 16.85 -6.64 -1.03
N PRO A 234 16.20 -6.95 -2.18
CA PRO A 234 16.40 -6.17 -3.40
C PRO A 234 15.97 -4.71 -3.23
N GLN A 235 14.97 -4.46 -2.39
CA GLN A 235 14.45 -3.13 -2.12
C GLN A 235 15.40 -2.27 -1.28
N PHE A 236 16.01 -2.84 -0.22
CA PHE A 236 17.04 -2.14 0.54
C PHE A 236 18.24 -1.79 -0.34
N LEU A 237 18.70 -2.74 -1.16
CA LEU A 237 19.81 -2.52 -2.08
C LEU A 237 19.51 -1.44 -3.14
N ALA A 238 18.25 -1.34 -3.58
CA ALA A 238 17.80 -0.32 -4.52
C ALA A 238 17.73 1.09 -3.89
N MET A 239 17.38 1.19 -2.60
CA MET A 239 17.26 2.48 -1.89
C MET A 239 18.59 3.09 -1.44
N VAL A 240 19.54 2.27 -0.98
CA VAL A 240 20.71 2.77 -0.22
C VAL A 240 21.79 3.40 -1.10
N THR A 241 21.84 3.11 -2.41
CA THR A 241 22.79 3.82 -3.31
C THR A 241 22.43 3.65 -4.78
N LYS A 242 22.36 4.76 -5.56
CA LYS A 242 22.21 4.77 -7.03
C LYS A 242 23.24 3.87 -7.77
N ASN A 243 24.37 3.54 -7.13
CA ASN A 243 25.48 2.75 -7.69
C ASN A 243 25.44 1.23 -7.45
N LYS A 244 24.41 0.65 -6.81
CA LYS A 244 24.34 -0.80 -6.49
C LYS A 244 23.20 -1.55 -7.17
N ARG A 245 22.69 -1.03 -8.30
CA ARG A 245 21.56 -1.60 -9.03
C ARG A 245 21.81 -3.03 -9.50
N GLU A 246 23.04 -3.37 -9.89
CA GLU A 246 23.40 -4.76 -10.21
C GLU A 246 23.24 -5.72 -9.03
N LYS A 247 23.58 -5.28 -7.81
CA LYS A 247 23.42 -6.12 -6.61
C LYS A 247 21.95 -6.33 -6.28
N ALA A 248 21.11 -5.30 -6.48
CA ALA A 248 19.67 -5.40 -6.33
C ALA A 248 19.05 -6.38 -7.34
N LEU A 249 19.49 -6.35 -8.60
CA LEU A 249 19.06 -7.31 -9.63
C LEU A 249 19.52 -8.74 -9.32
N ARG A 250 20.76 -8.94 -8.86
CA ARG A 250 21.23 -10.26 -8.41
C ARG A 250 20.42 -10.80 -7.23
N ALA A 251 20.10 -9.95 -6.26
CA ALA A 251 19.25 -10.31 -5.13
C ALA A 251 17.81 -10.65 -5.58
N PHE A 252 17.24 -9.88 -6.50
CA PHE A 252 15.94 -10.17 -7.09
C PHE A 252 15.95 -11.54 -7.80
N ALA A 253 16.97 -11.81 -8.61
CA ALA A 253 17.14 -13.09 -9.31
C ALA A 253 17.28 -14.29 -8.35
N PHE A 254 17.92 -14.08 -7.19
CA PHE A 254 18.09 -15.10 -6.17
C PHE A 254 16.75 -15.53 -5.56
N TYR A 255 15.88 -14.56 -5.26
CA TYR A 255 14.60 -14.79 -4.59
C TYR A 255 13.44 -15.11 -5.54
N ARG A 256 13.43 -14.50 -6.73
CA ARG A 256 12.35 -14.56 -7.71
C ARG A 256 12.84 -15.19 -9.01
N LYS A 257 12.56 -16.48 -9.16
CA LYS A 257 12.97 -17.27 -10.33
C LYS A 257 11.91 -17.19 -11.43
N GLY A 258 12.35 -17.13 -12.68
CA GLY A 258 11.47 -17.21 -13.86
C GLY A 258 11.33 -15.91 -14.66
N PHE A 259 12.00 -14.83 -14.25
CA PHE A 259 12.01 -13.55 -14.99
C PHE A 259 13.23 -13.46 -15.91
N SER A 260 13.04 -12.91 -17.11
CA SER A 260 14.15 -12.52 -17.99
C SER A 260 14.79 -11.20 -17.51
N GLY A 261 16.04 -10.93 -17.92
CA GLY A 261 16.79 -9.73 -17.51
C GLY A 261 16.04 -8.40 -17.63
N PRO A 262 15.37 -8.09 -18.76
CA PRO A 262 14.61 -6.84 -18.90
C PRO A 262 13.30 -6.82 -18.10
N GLU A 263 12.57 -7.93 -18.00
CA GLU A 263 11.35 -8.03 -17.17
C GLU A 263 11.66 -7.83 -15.68
N MET A 264 12.82 -8.33 -15.24
CA MET A 264 13.32 -8.15 -13.87
C MET A 264 13.56 -6.67 -13.54
N GLN A 265 14.09 -5.90 -14.49
CA GLN A 265 14.30 -4.46 -14.33
C GLN A 265 12.97 -3.72 -14.25
N GLU A 266 12.02 -4.04 -15.11
CA GLU A 266 10.69 -3.43 -15.12
C GLU A 266 9.95 -3.68 -13.79
N GLU A 267 9.98 -4.90 -13.27
CA GLU A 267 9.35 -5.23 -11.98
C GLU A 267 10.06 -4.57 -10.79
N LEU A 268 11.40 -4.49 -10.82
CA LEU A 268 12.16 -3.79 -9.79
C LEU A 268 11.84 -2.28 -9.79
N ASP A 269 11.68 -1.67 -10.97
CA ASP A 269 11.31 -0.25 -11.12
C ASP A 269 9.86 0.05 -10.73
N LYS A 270 8.94 -0.89 -10.96
CA LYS A 270 7.56 -0.79 -10.45
C LYS A 270 7.53 -0.74 -8.93
N VAL A 271 8.33 -1.59 -8.27
CA VAL A 271 8.39 -1.70 -6.80
C VAL A 271 9.19 -0.54 -6.19
N CYS A 272 10.34 -0.21 -6.77
CA CYS A 272 11.26 0.86 -6.36
C CYS A 272 11.43 1.87 -7.50
N PRO A 273 10.52 2.84 -7.66
CA PRO A 273 10.72 3.92 -8.62
C PRO A 273 11.97 4.67 -8.17
N ALA A 274 12.84 5.07 -9.09
CA ALA A 274 14.05 5.81 -8.79
C ALA A 274 13.71 7.00 -7.89
N SER A 275 14.02 6.89 -6.59
CA SER A 275 13.75 7.95 -5.63
C SER A 275 14.78 9.06 -5.88
N GLU A 276 14.35 10.11 -6.54
CA GLU A 276 14.91 11.44 -6.37
C GLU A 276 14.57 11.87 -4.94
N ASP A 277 15.56 12.37 -4.20
CA ASP A 277 15.48 12.79 -2.78
C ASP A 277 15.63 11.70 -1.70
N CYS A 278 16.73 10.94 -1.71
CA CYS A 278 17.30 10.43 -0.47
C CYS A 278 18.61 11.15 -0.19
N ASP A 279 18.49 12.35 0.40
CA ASP A 279 19.62 13.07 0.95
C ASP A 279 20.33 12.25 2.02
N GLN A 280 21.60 12.58 2.20
CA GLN A 280 22.61 11.92 3.04
C GLN A 280 22.06 11.41 4.39
N PHE A 281 22.32 10.12 4.65
CA PHE A 281 21.92 9.38 5.85
C PHE A 281 22.23 10.14 7.16
N CYS A 282 21.18 10.65 7.83
CA CYS A 282 21.27 11.16 9.20
C CYS A 282 20.07 10.69 10.04
N CYS A 283 20.31 9.82 11.01
CA CYS A 283 19.27 9.22 11.85
C CYS A 283 18.44 10.26 12.63
N LYS A 284 19.03 11.39 13.05
CA LYS A 284 18.31 12.45 13.78
C LYS A 284 17.26 13.14 12.91
N THR A 285 17.60 13.45 11.66
CA THR A 285 16.69 14.14 10.74
C THR A 285 15.48 13.26 10.39
N MET A 286 15.67 11.93 10.29
CA MET A 286 14.61 11.00 9.93
C MET A 286 13.56 10.78 11.03
N ILE A 287 13.96 10.75 12.30
CA ILE A 287 13.01 10.62 13.42
C ILE A 287 12.10 11.86 13.46
N CYS A 288 12.68 13.06 13.38
CA CYS A 288 11.90 14.31 13.35
C CYS A 288 10.97 14.38 12.13
N GLN A 289 11.43 13.94 10.96
CA GLN A 289 10.60 13.87 9.75
C GLN A 289 9.48 12.81 9.84
N PHE A 290 9.68 11.71 10.59
CA PHE A 290 8.63 10.72 10.83
C PHE A 290 7.47 11.34 11.61
N PHE A 291 7.77 12.00 12.72
CA PHE A 291 6.77 12.59 13.61
C PHE A 291 6.07 13.84 13.03
N ALA A 292 6.68 14.52 12.05
CA ALA A 292 6.14 15.75 11.46
C ALA A 292 4.89 15.57 10.56
N ARG A 293 4.58 14.36 10.07
CA ARG A 293 3.47 14.14 9.12
C ARG A 293 2.26 13.45 9.76
N SER A 294 1.13 14.16 9.78
CA SER A 294 -0.16 13.68 10.32
C SER A 294 -0.68 12.37 9.68
N GLU A 295 -0.39 12.11 8.40
CA GLU A 295 -0.87 10.92 7.68
C GLU A 295 -0.31 9.60 8.24
N ARG A 296 0.92 9.62 8.76
CA ARG A 296 1.59 8.43 9.32
C ARG A 296 0.95 7.99 10.64
N TRP A 297 0.43 8.94 11.41
CA TRP A 297 -0.24 8.66 12.69
C TRP A 297 -1.56 7.90 12.52
N LYS A 298 -2.28 8.08 11.40
CA LYS A 298 -3.46 7.25 11.11
C LYS A 298 -3.09 5.78 10.94
N ALA A 299 -2.01 5.50 10.22
CA ALA A 299 -1.49 4.14 10.09
C ALA A 299 -1.04 3.59 11.45
N VAL A 300 -0.39 4.43 12.29
CA VAL A 300 0.10 4.01 13.61
C VAL A 300 -1.07 3.61 14.49
N LEU A 301 -2.14 4.42 14.47
CA LEU A 301 -3.38 4.15 15.19
C LEU A 301 -4.03 2.83 14.73
N ILE A 302 -4.13 2.61 13.42
CA ILE A 302 -4.72 1.36 12.89
C ILE A 302 -3.85 0.16 13.27
N GLY A 303 -2.52 0.27 13.18
CA GLY A 303 -1.59 -0.77 13.61
C GLY A 303 -1.75 -1.07 15.10
N PHE A 304 -1.73 -0.04 15.94
CA PHE A 304 -1.94 -0.18 17.38
C PHE A 304 -3.27 -0.85 17.71
N CYS A 305 -4.39 -0.39 17.13
CA CYS A 305 -5.70 -0.99 17.34
C CYS A 305 -5.75 -2.46 16.89
N THR A 306 -5.02 -2.81 15.84
CA THR A 306 -4.94 -4.20 15.34
C THR A 306 -4.23 -5.10 16.36
N LEU A 307 -3.06 -4.68 16.87
CA LEU A 307 -2.32 -5.45 17.89
C LEU A 307 -3.02 -5.45 19.24
N GLN A 308 -3.71 -4.37 19.61
CA GLN A 308 -4.37 -4.28 20.91
C GLN A 308 -5.45 -5.36 21.08
N ILE A 309 -6.09 -5.81 20.00
CA ILE A 309 -7.08 -6.90 20.04
C ILE A 309 -6.45 -8.23 20.48
N THR A 310 -5.16 -8.45 20.23
CA THR A 310 -4.48 -9.70 20.59
C THR A 310 -3.82 -9.66 21.96
N VAL A 311 -3.79 -8.49 22.62
CA VAL A 311 -3.18 -8.33 23.95
C VAL A 311 -3.80 -9.27 24.98
N GLY A 312 -5.12 -9.46 24.96
CA GLY A 312 -5.78 -10.33 25.93
C GLY A 312 -5.43 -11.81 25.85
N GLY A 313 -4.84 -12.27 24.75
CA GLY A 313 -4.40 -13.66 24.62
C GLY A 313 -3.11 -13.96 25.39
N TRP A 314 -2.19 -13.00 25.50
CA TRP A 314 -0.88 -13.23 26.10
C TRP A 314 -0.94 -13.51 27.60
N PRO A 315 -1.58 -12.67 28.44
CA PRO A 315 -1.68 -12.96 29.87
C PRO A 315 -2.48 -14.23 30.16
N VAL A 316 -3.43 -14.59 29.30
CA VAL A 316 -4.20 -15.84 29.44
C VAL A 316 -3.36 -17.07 29.13
N LEU A 317 -2.32 -16.95 28.29
CA LEU A 317 -1.37 -18.03 28.00
C LEU A 317 -0.21 -18.08 29.00
N GLU A 318 0.38 -16.93 29.34
CA GLU A 318 1.57 -16.82 30.18
C GLU A 318 1.25 -16.93 31.69
N SER A 319 0.16 -16.31 32.13
CA SER A 319 -0.28 -16.29 33.53
C SER A 319 -1.42 -17.29 33.80
N SER A 320 -1.68 -18.24 32.89
CA SER A 320 -2.77 -19.23 33.00
C SER A 320 -2.70 -20.05 34.29
N THR A 321 -1.49 -20.44 34.69
CA THR A 321 -1.25 -21.29 35.85
C THR A 321 -1.57 -20.56 37.16
N GLU A 322 -1.17 -19.29 37.29
CA GLU A 322 -1.50 -18.47 38.47
C GLU A 322 -3.01 -18.24 38.57
N ILE A 323 -3.66 -17.84 37.47
CA ILE A 323 -5.10 -17.57 37.40
C ILE A 323 -5.93 -18.81 37.79
N LEU A 324 -5.54 -19.99 37.30
CA LEU A 324 -6.30 -21.22 37.50
C LEU A 324 -5.99 -21.92 38.82
N SER A 325 -4.79 -21.75 39.36
CA SER A 325 -4.38 -22.34 40.65
C SER A 325 -5.19 -21.85 41.85
N GLU A 326 -5.84 -20.70 41.74
CA GLU A 326 -6.70 -20.15 42.80
C GLU A 326 -8.04 -20.90 42.95
N HIS A 327 -8.48 -21.62 41.92
CA HIS A 327 -9.82 -22.22 41.87
C HIS A 327 -9.84 -23.71 41.53
N PHE A 328 -8.74 -24.25 40.98
CA PHE A 328 -8.66 -25.64 40.53
C PHE A 328 -7.45 -26.36 41.10
N CYS A 329 -7.56 -27.69 41.21
CA CYS A 329 -6.42 -28.54 41.59
C CYS A 329 -5.28 -28.43 40.57
N LEU A 330 -4.03 -28.47 41.04
CA LEU A 330 -2.83 -28.33 40.22
C LEU A 330 -2.80 -29.24 38.98
N SER A 331 -3.30 -30.47 39.09
CA SER A 331 -3.37 -31.42 37.97
C SER A 331 -4.30 -30.96 36.83
N VAL A 332 -5.42 -30.29 37.16
CA VAL A 332 -6.35 -29.74 36.17
C VAL A 332 -5.78 -28.46 35.55
N VAL A 333 -5.06 -27.66 36.34
CA VAL A 333 -4.41 -26.42 35.91
C VAL A 333 -3.32 -26.68 34.88
N GLU A 334 -2.46 -27.67 35.13
CA GLU A 334 -1.40 -28.07 34.22
C GLU A 334 -1.95 -28.58 32.88
N VAL A 335 -2.89 -29.52 32.93
CA VAL A 335 -3.53 -30.07 31.71
C VAL A 335 -4.21 -28.97 30.91
N THR A 336 -4.90 -28.06 31.58
CA THR A 336 -5.61 -26.96 30.91
C THR A 336 -4.64 -25.99 30.24
N SER A 337 -3.53 -25.65 30.91
CA SER A 337 -2.49 -24.78 30.35
C SER A 337 -1.82 -25.41 29.13
N TYR A 338 -1.61 -26.73 29.14
CA TYR A 338 -1.10 -27.47 27.98
C TYR A 338 -2.08 -27.47 26.81
N VAL A 339 -3.38 -27.66 27.08
CA VAL A 339 -4.41 -27.59 26.04
C VAL A 339 -4.44 -26.21 25.38
N LEU A 340 -4.27 -25.12 26.13
CA LEU A 340 -4.24 -23.77 25.58
C LEU A 340 -3.10 -23.57 24.57
N VAL A 341 -1.89 -24.05 24.87
CA VAL A 341 -0.74 -23.97 23.95
C VAL A 341 -0.98 -24.81 22.68
N VAL A 342 -1.56 -26.00 22.80
CA VAL A 342 -1.89 -26.84 21.64
C VAL A 342 -2.96 -26.17 20.76
N VAL A 343 -3.99 -25.57 21.37
CA VAL A 343 -5.03 -24.81 20.64
C VAL A 343 -4.42 -23.60 19.93
N TYR A 344 -3.50 -22.88 20.59
CA TYR A 344 -2.76 -21.77 19.97
C TYR A 344 -1.93 -22.21 18.76
N PHE A 345 -1.26 -23.36 18.85
CA PHE A 345 -0.52 -23.94 17.72
C PHE A 345 -1.43 -24.36 16.56
N LEU A 346 -2.49 -25.10 16.84
CA LEU A 346 -3.45 -25.56 15.81
C LEU A 346 -4.15 -24.38 15.14
N SER A 347 -4.55 -23.36 15.91
CA SER A 347 -5.15 -22.15 15.35
C SER A 347 -4.16 -21.39 14.45
N SER A 348 -2.90 -21.29 14.84
CA SER A 348 -1.83 -20.72 14.00
C SER A 348 -1.67 -21.48 12.68
N LEU A 349 -1.64 -22.82 12.72
CA LEU A 349 -1.62 -23.66 11.51
C LEU A 349 -2.81 -23.41 10.60
N THR A 350 -4.02 -23.29 11.13
CA THR A 350 -5.21 -22.96 10.32
C THR A 350 -5.12 -21.57 9.69
N GLY A 351 -4.55 -20.60 10.41
CA GLY A 351 -4.33 -19.23 9.92
C GLY A 351 -3.48 -19.19 8.64
N LEU A 352 -2.47 -20.04 8.54
CA LEU A 352 -1.60 -20.17 7.35
C LEU A 352 -2.40 -20.53 6.09
N PHE A 353 -3.46 -21.32 6.20
CA PHE A 353 -4.31 -21.70 5.07
C PHE A 353 -5.30 -20.58 4.68
N PHE A 354 -5.79 -19.82 5.65
CA PHE A 354 -6.80 -18.78 5.41
C PHE A 354 -6.20 -17.47 4.92
N VAL A 355 -4.96 -17.14 5.30
CA VAL A 355 -4.31 -15.85 4.99
C VAL A 355 -4.23 -15.58 3.49
N GLU A 356 -4.07 -16.63 2.68
CA GLU A 356 -4.03 -16.55 1.21
C GLU A 356 -5.36 -16.90 0.53
N ARG A 357 -6.39 -17.32 1.25
CA ARG A 357 -7.71 -17.67 0.67
C ARG A 357 -8.79 -16.63 0.92
N LEU A 358 -8.68 -15.88 2.02
CA LEU A 358 -9.65 -14.89 2.42
C LEU A 358 -9.11 -13.46 2.27
N ASN A 359 -10.04 -12.51 2.20
CA ASN A 359 -9.73 -11.09 2.28
C ASN A 359 -9.33 -10.72 3.72
N ARG A 360 -8.31 -9.88 3.90
CA ARG A 360 -7.64 -9.68 5.19
C ARG A 360 -8.44 -8.78 6.12
N ARG A 361 -9.05 -7.71 5.58
CA ARG A 361 -9.91 -6.80 6.36
C ARG A 361 -11.09 -7.52 7.03
N PRO A 362 -11.95 -8.27 6.31
CA PRO A 362 -13.06 -8.97 6.95
C PRO A 362 -12.60 -10.09 7.87
N LEU A 363 -11.45 -10.74 7.59
CA LEU A 363 -10.91 -11.78 8.46
C LEU A 363 -10.54 -11.22 9.84
N ILE A 364 -9.87 -10.06 9.88
CA ILE A 364 -9.45 -9.41 11.14
C ILE A 364 -10.64 -8.85 11.90
N ILE A 365 -11.58 -8.19 11.23
CA ILE A 365 -12.76 -7.64 11.91
C ILE A 365 -13.65 -8.76 12.46
N ARG A 366 -13.93 -9.81 11.67
CA ARG A 366 -14.77 -10.93 12.11
C ARG A 366 -14.15 -11.69 13.25
N SER A 367 -12.85 -11.97 13.15
CA SER A 367 -12.14 -12.58 14.25
C SER A 367 -12.23 -11.66 15.47
N ALA A 368 -11.88 -10.38 15.39
CA ALA A 368 -11.87 -9.47 16.54
C ALA A 368 -13.23 -9.39 17.27
N VAL A 369 -14.32 -9.40 16.50
CA VAL A 369 -15.68 -9.50 17.04
C VAL A 369 -15.90 -10.84 17.74
N LEU A 370 -15.50 -11.96 17.13
CA LEU A 370 -15.58 -13.29 17.76
C LEU A 370 -14.79 -13.36 19.07
N ASN A 371 -13.56 -12.85 19.14
CA ASN A 371 -12.79 -12.85 20.39
C ASN A 371 -13.45 -12.01 21.48
N THR A 372 -13.94 -10.83 21.13
CA THR A 372 -14.68 -9.98 22.08
C THR A 372 -15.95 -10.70 22.57
N LEU A 373 -16.67 -11.39 21.69
CA LEU A 373 -17.82 -12.21 22.06
C LEU A 373 -17.43 -13.38 22.97
N PHE A 374 -16.33 -14.09 22.70
CA PHE A 374 -15.85 -15.18 23.55
C PHE A 374 -15.47 -14.69 24.95
N LEU A 375 -14.82 -13.52 25.07
CA LEU A 375 -14.54 -12.91 26.37
C LEU A 375 -15.83 -12.54 27.12
N CYS A 376 -16.84 -12.02 26.43
CA CYS A 376 -18.15 -11.76 27.02
C CYS A 376 -18.86 -13.05 27.46
N LEU A 377 -18.78 -14.11 26.65
CA LEU A 377 -19.36 -15.43 26.98
C LEU A 377 -18.66 -16.07 28.19
N TYR A 378 -17.33 -15.95 28.28
CA TYR A 378 -16.57 -16.42 29.44
C TYR A 378 -17.08 -15.80 30.75
N ILE A 379 -17.41 -14.51 30.73
CA ILE A 379 -18.02 -13.83 31.88
C ILE A 379 -19.46 -14.31 32.12
N ALA A 380 -20.26 -14.45 31.06
CA ALA A 380 -21.67 -14.83 31.17
C ALA A 380 -21.88 -16.27 31.70
N PHE A 381 -21.00 -17.20 31.35
CA PHE A 381 -21.13 -18.62 31.67
C PHE A 381 -20.35 -19.08 32.90
N HIS A 382 -19.93 -18.13 33.77
CA HIS A 382 -19.20 -18.32 35.04
C HIS A 382 -18.78 -19.78 35.31
N TRP A 383 -17.49 -20.09 35.06
CA TRP A 383 -16.80 -21.37 35.29
C TRP A 383 -16.99 -22.55 34.32
N SER A 384 -17.93 -22.54 33.37
CA SER A 384 -18.27 -23.79 32.63
C SER A 384 -17.65 -23.98 31.23
N SER A 385 -17.00 -22.98 30.64
CA SER A 385 -16.61 -23.02 29.21
C SER A 385 -15.19 -22.50 28.94
N MET A 386 -14.20 -23.16 29.55
CA MET A 386 -12.77 -22.86 29.33
C MET A 386 -12.22 -23.24 27.94
N HIS A 387 -13.00 -23.92 27.09
CA HIS A 387 -12.46 -24.60 25.90
C HIS A 387 -12.48 -23.79 24.59
N LEU A 388 -13.02 -22.57 24.53
CA LEU A 388 -13.46 -22.00 23.24
C LEU A 388 -12.78 -20.70 22.75
N ALA A 389 -11.85 -20.09 23.49
CA ALA A 389 -11.51 -18.68 23.27
C ALA A 389 -10.13 -18.34 22.65
N HIS A 390 -9.47 -19.23 21.90
CA HIS A 390 -8.14 -18.92 21.32
C HIS A 390 -8.00 -19.25 19.83
N TRP A 391 -8.43 -18.33 18.95
CA TRP A 391 -8.26 -18.46 17.50
C TRP A 391 -7.62 -17.23 16.82
N MET A 392 -7.02 -16.30 17.57
CA MET A 392 -6.92 -14.90 17.10
C MET A 392 -5.56 -14.19 17.14
N GLY A 393 -4.58 -14.68 17.89
CA GLY A 393 -3.28 -14.02 18.07
C GLY A 393 -2.44 -13.78 16.79
N PRO A 394 -2.34 -14.76 15.85
CA PRO A 394 -1.33 -14.69 14.78
C PRO A 394 -1.62 -13.64 13.69
N LEU A 395 -2.89 -13.34 13.42
CA LEU A 395 -3.27 -12.59 12.22
C LEU A 395 -3.08 -11.07 12.37
N SER A 396 -3.19 -10.55 13.60
CA SER A 396 -3.10 -9.12 13.89
C SER A 396 -1.66 -8.58 13.93
N TYR A 397 -0.71 -9.37 14.46
CA TYR A 397 0.73 -9.04 14.44
C TYR A 397 1.25 -8.79 13.03
N PHE A 398 0.73 -9.58 12.10
CA PHE A 398 1.16 -9.60 10.71
C PHE A 398 0.63 -8.42 9.89
N LEU A 399 -0.63 -8.00 10.10
CA LEU A 399 -1.22 -6.89 9.33
C LEU A 399 -0.50 -5.55 9.54
N CYS A 400 0.09 -5.32 10.72
CA CYS A 400 0.77 -4.06 11.04
C CYS A 400 1.92 -3.75 10.10
N ALA A 401 2.66 -4.76 9.66
CA ALA A 401 3.76 -4.57 8.75
C ALA A 401 3.29 -4.44 7.28
N GLU A 402 2.12 -4.98 6.94
CA GLU A 402 1.53 -4.82 5.60
C GLU A 402 0.76 -3.51 5.37
N LEU A 403 0.36 -2.82 6.44
CA LEU A 403 -0.30 -1.52 6.36
C LEU A 403 0.64 -0.38 5.93
N LEU A 404 1.89 -0.72 5.60
CA LEU A 404 2.95 0.24 5.34
C LEU A 404 3.15 0.60 3.86
N PRO A 405 3.41 1.88 3.56
CA PRO A 405 4.08 2.30 2.33
C PRO A 405 5.43 1.60 2.12
N HIS A 406 5.65 0.99 0.95
CA HIS A 406 7.01 0.77 0.44
C HIS A 406 7.54 2.05 -0.26
N PRO A 407 8.85 2.28 -0.30
CA PRO A 407 9.80 1.98 0.75
C PRO A 407 10.37 3.33 1.20
N SER A 408 9.82 3.85 2.29
CA SER A 408 10.42 5.02 2.93
C SER A 408 11.39 4.51 3.98
N PRO A 409 12.53 5.18 4.22
CA PRO A 409 13.46 4.75 5.25
C PRO A 409 12.80 4.65 6.64
N HIS A 410 11.66 5.33 6.83
CA HIS A 410 10.90 5.35 8.08
C HIS A 410 9.99 4.13 8.36
N SER A 411 9.89 3.15 7.46
CA SER A 411 9.00 1.99 7.68
C SER A 411 9.41 1.17 8.92
N ALA A 412 10.70 1.10 9.24
CA ALA A 412 11.18 0.42 10.44
C ALA A 412 10.76 1.13 11.74
N TRP A 413 10.81 2.46 11.77
CA TRP A 413 10.37 3.28 12.92
C TRP A 413 8.89 3.10 13.26
N PHE A 414 8.05 2.98 12.23
CA PHE A 414 6.64 2.70 12.43
C PHE A 414 6.40 1.35 13.10
N ILE A 415 6.99 0.27 12.55
CA ILE A 415 6.80 -1.09 13.08
C ILE A 415 7.30 -1.12 14.52
N SER A 416 8.46 -0.52 14.78
CA SER A 416 9.01 -0.37 16.13
C SER A 416 8.06 0.35 17.09
N LEU A 417 7.44 1.47 16.69
CA LEU A 417 6.54 2.22 17.58
C LEU A 417 5.25 1.46 17.87
N VAL A 418 4.66 0.81 16.86
CA VAL A 418 3.45 -0.01 17.03
C VAL A 418 3.74 -1.26 17.86
N PHE A 419 4.85 -1.95 17.58
CA PHE A 419 5.26 -3.16 18.29
C PHE A 419 5.69 -2.84 19.73
N GLY A 420 6.42 -1.74 19.95
CA GLY A 420 6.78 -1.24 21.27
C GLY A 420 5.58 -0.86 22.12
N ALA A 421 4.57 -0.20 21.52
CA ALA A 421 3.31 0.10 22.19
C ALA A 421 2.53 -1.17 22.56
N ASN A 422 2.53 -2.18 21.68
CA ASN A 422 1.89 -3.47 21.96
C ASN A 422 2.63 -4.24 23.06
N ILE A 423 3.96 -4.32 23.00
CA ILE A 423 4.80 -4.87 24.07
C ILE A 423 4.46 -4.20 25.41
N ALA A 424 4.51 -2.87 25.47
CA ALA A 424 4.22 -2.14 26.70
C ALA A 424 2.81 -2.44 27.21
N SER A 425 1.83 -2.50 26.30
CA SER A 425 0.45 -2.90 26.61
C SER A 425 0.43 -4.30 27.22
N THR A 426 0.90 -5.33 26.50
CA THR A 426 0.93 -6.73 26.95
C THR A 426 1.49 -6.86 28.37
N TYR A 427 2.61 -6.21 28.67
CA TYR A 427 3.20 -6.30 30.00
C TYR A 427 2.44 -5.55 31.09
N ILE A 428 1.85 -4.38 30.78
CA ILE A 428 0.97 -3.68 31.73
C ILE A 428 -0.23 -4.58 32.06
N PHE A 429 -0.84 -5.20 31.05
CA PHE A 429 -1.99 -6.09 31.24
C PHE A 429 -1.61 -7.39 31.95
N ASP A 430 -0.44 -7.98 31.65
CA ASP A 430 0.06 -9.18 32.32
C ASP A 430 0.30 -8.93 33.81
N TRP A 431 0.95 -7.81 34.17
CA TRP A 431 1.11 -7.40 35.58
C TRP A 431 -0.22 -7.09 36.28
N ALA A 432 -1.17 -6.49 35.58
CA ALA A 432 -2.45 -6.10 36.15
C ALA A 432 -3.41 -7.29 36.35
N THR A 433 -3.27 -8.35 35.54
CA THR A 433 -4.27 -9.43 35.48
C THR A 433 -4.35 -10.27 36.75
N PRO A 434 -3.27 -10.87 37.28
CA PRO A 434 -3.34 -11.67 38.51
C PRO A 434 -3.93 -10.91 39.72
N PRO A 435 -3.51 -9.67 40.06
CA PRO A 435 -4.06 -8.97 41.23
C PRO A 435 -5.51 -8.49 41.04
N LEU A 436 -5.92 -8.15 39.81
CA LEU A 436 -7.32 -7.78 39.53
C LEU A 436 -8.22 -9.01 39.49
N PHE A 437 -7.73 -10.13 38.97
CA PHE A 437 -8.45 -11.41 38.98
C PHE A 437 -8.69 -11.88 40.42
N ARG A 438 -7.72 -11.75 41.32
CA ARG A 438 -7.91 -12.03 42.76
C ARG A 438 -9.03 -11.24 43.42
N LYS A 439 -9.25 -9.99 43.00
CA LYS A 439 -10.25 -9.09 43.60
C LYS A 439 -11.63 -9.18 42.94
N ALA A 440 -11.66 -9.33 41.62
CA ALA A 440 -12.88 -9.21 40.81
C ALA A 440 -13.19 -10.47 39.99
N SER A 441 -12.37 -11.53 40.09
CA SER A 441 -12.50 -12.78 39.34
C SER A 441 -12.71 -12.52 37.83
N ALA A 442 -13.65 -13.21 37.18
CA ALA A 442 -13.95 -13.04 35.76
C ALA A 442 -14.33 -11.60 35.36
N TRP A 443 -14.81 -10.76 36.28
CA TRP A 443 -15.13 -9.36 36.00
C TRP A 443 -13.90 -8.50 35.73
N ALA A 444 -12.70 -8.94 36.14
CA ALA A 444 -11.44 -8.27 35.80
C ALA A 444 -11.20 -8.18 34.28
N PHE A 445 -11.73 -9.13 33.50
CA PHE A 445 -11.57 -9.14 32.05
C PHE A 445 -12.32 -8.01 31.34
N VAL A 446 -13.33 -7.39 31.97
CA VAL A 446 -14.10 -6.28 31.37
C VAL A 446 -13.24 -5.03 31.16
N PRO A 447 -12.69 -4.41 32.22
CA PRO A 447 -11.85 -3.22 32.05
C PRO A 447 -10.53 -3.54 31.36
N LEU A 448 -10.02 -4.77 31.52
CA LEU A 448 -8.71 -5.13 30.98
C LEU A 448 -8.74 -5.47 29.48
N TYR A 449 -9.76 -6.18 29.00
CA TYR A 449 -9.70 -6.74 27.65
C TYR A 449 -10.91 -6.38 26.79
N ILE A 450 -12.12 -6.39 27.36
CA ILE A 450 -13.35 -6.14 26.59
C ILE A 450 -13.45 -4.66 26.20
N LEU A 451 -13.29 -3.74 27.15
CA LEU A 451 -13.38 -2.30 26.86
C LEU A 451 -12.30 -1.84 25.85
N PRO A 452 -11.00 -2.16 26.03
CA PRO A 452 -9.99 -1.80 25.04
C PRO A 452 -10.24 -2.40 23.65
N SER A 453 -10.71 -3.66 23.58
CA SER A 453 -11.04 -4.31 22.30
C SER A 453 -12.20 -3.63 21.59
N LEU A 454 -13.27 -3.28 22.31
CA LEU A 454 -14.42 -2.53 21.76
C LEU A 454 -14.01 -1.15 21.24
N CYS A 455 -13.17 -0.43 22.00
CA CYS A 455 -12.63 0.86 21.56
C CYS A 455 -11.79 0.73 20.28
N CYS A 456 -11.02 -0.35 20.12
CA CYS A 456 -10.18 -0.58 18.94
C CYS A 456 -10.97 -1.05 17.70
N LEU A 457 -12.13 -1.70 17.88
CA LEU A 457 -12.97 -2.15 16.78
C LEU A 457 -13.50 -1.01 15.91
N VAL A 458 -13.83 0.14 16.51
CA VAL A 458 -14.40 1.29 15.77
C VAL A 458 -13.41 1.88 14.76
N PRO A 459 -12.16 2.25 15.14
CA PRO A 459 -11.14 2.68 14.18
C PRO A 459 -10.85 1.65 13.08
N LEU A 460 -10.81 0.35 13.43
CA LEU A 460 -10.56 -0.71 12.45
C LEU A 460 -11.69 -0.84 11.44
N TRP A 461 -12.95 -0.79 11.89
CA TRP A 461 -14.07 -0.85 10.97
C TRP A 461 -14.11 0.34 10.01
N LEU A 462 -13.74 1.54 10.50
CA LEU A 462 -13.79 2.79 9.73
C LEU A 462 -12.62 2.99 8.75
N TYR A 463 -11.40 2.66 9.17
CA TYR A 463 -10.18 3.09 8.48
C TYR A 463 -9.28 1.95 7.98
N LEU A 464 -9.53 0.68 8.36
CA LEU A 464 -8.69 -0.43 7.92
C LEU A 464 -8.89 -0.70 6.41
N PRO A 465 -7.84 -0.54 5.57
CA PRO A 465 -7.91 -0.84 4.14
C PRO A 465 -7.82 -2.36 3.87
N GLU A 466 -8.21 -2.78 2.67
CA GLU A 466 -7.95 -4.16 2.20
C GLU A 466 -6.52 -4.23 1.63
N THR A 467 -5.72 -5.19 2.11
CA THR A 467 -4.29 -5.30 1.74
C THR A 467 -3.98 -6.46 0.80
N ARG A 468 -4.88 -7.44 0.68
CA ARG A 468 -4.69 -8.63 -0.15
C ARG A 468 -4.50 -8.27 -1.63
N ASP A 469 -3.48 -8.83 -2.27
CA ASP A 469 -3.17 -8.68 -3.71
C ASP A 469 -3.01 -7.23 -4.18
N ARG A 470 -2.85 -6.27 -3.25
CA ARG A 470 -2.65 -4.86 -3.55
C ARG A 470 -1.19 -4.47 -3.39
N THR A 471 -0.77 -3.47 -4.17
CA THR A 471 0.54 -2.89 -3.96
C THR A 471 0.52 -1.98 -2.73
N MET A 472 1.64 -1.88 -2.04
CA MET A 472 1.76 -1.01 -0.86
C MET A 472 1.47 0.46 -1.19
N LYS A 473 1.79 0.91 -2.42
CA LYS A 473 1.44 2.26 -2.89
C LYS A 473 -0.07 2.50 -2.93
N ASP A 474 -0.85 1.49 -3.32
CA ASP A 474 -2.31 1.59 -3.36
C ASP A 474 -2.91 1.72 -1.96
N ILE A 475 -2.41 0.94 -1.00
CA ILE A 475 -2.83 0.97 0.41
C ILE A 475 -2.57 2.36 1.01
N VAL A 476 -1.41 2.95 0.72
CA VAL A 476 -1.03 4.28 1.22
C VAL A 476 -1.89 5.36 0.63
N ASN A 477 -2.17 5.28 -0.67
CA ASN A 477 -3.04 6.23 -1.34
C ASN A 477 -4.46 6.16 -0.76
N GLU A 478 -4.93 4.99 -0.33
CA GLU A 478 -6.19 4.82 0.39
C GLU A 478 -6.15 5.44 1.79
N LEU A 479 -5.07 5.22 2.56
CA LEU A 479 -4.87 5.81 3.89
C LEU A 479 -4.76 7.34 3.86
N LYS A 480 -4.07 7.90 2.85
CA LYS A 480 -3.97 9.35 2.62
C LYS A 480 -5.33 9.98 2.31
N LYS A 481 -6.18 9.27 1.57
CA LYS A 481 -7.52 9.73 1.17
C LYS A 481 -8.58 9.62 2.27
N GLY A 482 -8.22 9.24 3.50
CA GLY A 482 -9.12 8.78 4.56
C GLY A 482 -10.47 9.50 4.57
N LYS A 483 -11.57 8.74 4.37
CA LYS A 483 -12.98 9.17 4.18
C LYS A 483 -13.20 10.70 4.26
N GLN A 484 -12.62 11.46 3.34
CA GLN A 484 -13.09 12.80 3.11
C GLN A 484 -14.46 12.61 2.45
N LYS A 485 -15.51 13.03 3.17
CA LYS A 485 -16.72 13.56 2.54
C LYS A 485 -16.24 14.32 1.30
N GLN A 486 -16.64 13.86 0.12
CA GLN A 486 -16.32 14.50 -1.14
C GLN A 486 -16.78 15.96 -1.08
N SER A 487 -15.90 16.87 -0.66
CA SER A 487 -16.01 18.28 -0.96
C SER A 487 -15.21 18.50 -2.23
N ASN A 488 -15.88 18.37 -3.38
CA ASN A 488 -15.57 18.99 -4.65
C ASN A 488 -14.08 19.15 -5.01
N GLY A 489 -13.31 18.06 -4.93
CA GLY A 489 -12.05 17.89 -5.65
C GLY A 489 -12.29 16.89 -6.78
N THR A 490 -12.27 17.38 -8.02
CA THR A 490 -12.56 16.62 -9.23
C THR A 490 -11.79 15.30 -9.25
N THR A 491 -12.50 14.19 -9.06
CA THR A 491 -11.91 12.84 -9.09
C THR A 491 -11.68 12.50 -10.56
N ILE A 492 -10.41 12.58 -11.00
CA ILE A 492 -10.03 12.15 -12.35
C ILE A 492 -9.89 10.63 -12.34
N HIS A 493 -10.86 9.94 -12.93
CA HIS A 493 -10.75 8.53 -13.26
C HIS A 493 -9.96 8.39 -14.56
N ASN A 494 -8.80 7.73 -14.51
CA ASN A 494 -7.95 7.53 -15.69
C ASN A 494 -8.14 6.11 -16.21
N LYS A 495 -8.55 5.96 -17.47
CA LYS A 495 -8.49 4.68 -18.18
C LYS A 495 -7.65 4.87 -19.44
N CYS A 496 -6.48 4.24 -19.47
CA CYS A 496 -5.59 4.26 -20.63
C CYS A 496 -5.92 3.07 -21.54
N TYR A 497 -6.10 3.34 -22.82
CA TYR A 497 -6.34 2.34 -23.85
C TYR A 497 -5.08 2.19 -24.71
N PHE A 498 -4.50 0.99 -24.71
CA PHE A 498 -3.34 0.65 -25.54
C PHE A 498 -3.83 -0.17 -26.74
N SER A 499 -3.66 0.37 -27.95
CA SER A 499 -3.98 -0.33 -29.21
C SER A 499 -2.82 -1.23 -29.67
N LYS A 500 -3.15 -2.33 -30.36
CA LYS A 500 -2.20 -3.25 -31.01
C LYS A 500 -1.82 -2.74 -32.40
N SER A 501 -0.50 -2.58 -32.60
CA SER A 501 0.22 -2.58 -33.88
C SER A 501 0.06 -1.37 -34.83
N ASN A 502 1.18 -0.67 -35.05
CA ASN A 502 1.81 -0.58 -36.36
C ASN A 502 3.29 -0.20 -36.15
N GLY A 503 4.19 -0.83 -36.91
CA GLY A 503 5.60 -1.08 -36.57
C GLY A 503 6.51 0.11 -36.21
N ASP A 504 7.76 -0.23 -35.90
CA ASP A 504 8.86 0.61 -35.39
C ASP A 504 9.10 1.96 -36.12
N LYS A 505 8.50 2.17 -37.29
CA LYS A 505 8.53 3.44 -38.04
C LYS A 505 7.60 4.53 -37.46
N LEU A 506 6.52 4.20 -36.75
CA LEU A 506 5.56 5.20 -36.21
C LEU A 506 6.04 5.87 -34.91
N GLN A 507 6.97 5.25 -34.17
CA GLN A 507 7.52 5.81 -32.93
C GLN A 507 8.55 6.94 -33.17
N GLN A 508 8.97 7.16 -34.43
CA GLN A 508 9.93 8.20 -34.79
C GLN A 508 9.29 9.59 -34.99
N LEU A 509 7.97 9.68 -35.15
CA LEU A 509 7.28 10.97 -35.33
C LEU A 509 7.03 11.67 -33.99
N PRO A 510 7.13 13.01 -33.90
CA PRO A 510 6.68 13.75 -32.72
C PRO A 510 5.21 13.44 -32.37
N PRO A 511 4.88 13.10 -31.12
CA PRO A 511 3.51 12.81 -30.71
C PRO A 511 2.64 14.07 -30.72
N ILE A 512 1.37 13.88 -31.06
CA ILE A 512 0.33 14.92 -30.96
C ILE A 512 -0.61 14.53 -29.84
N PHE A 513 -0.74 15.39 -28.83
CA PHE A 513 -1.68 15.23 -27.73
C PHE A 513 -2.94 16.04 -28.03
N PHE A 514 -3.97 15.35 -28.51
CA PHE A 514 -5.25 15.96 -28.88
C PHE A 514 -6.18 15.95 -27.67
N VAL A 515 -6.48 17.11 -27.10
CA VAL A 515 -7.30 17.28 -25.90
C VAL A 515 -8.73 17.64 -26.29
N THR A 516 -9.68 16.78 -25.95
CA THR A 516 -11.11 16.97 -26.25
C THR A 516 -11.94 17.03 -24.96
N PRO A 517 -12.43 18.23 -24.57
CA PRO A 517 -13.46 18.32 -23.55
C PRO A 517 -14.79 17.85 -24.14
N SER A 518 -15.48 16.90 -23.49
CA SER A 518 -16.78 16.41 -23.95
C SER A 518 -17.79 16.43 -22.83
N ALA A 519 -19.02 16.86 -23.12
CA ALA A 519 -20.11 16.95 -22.15
C ALA A 519 -21.34 16.21 -22.64
N ARG A 520 -22.14 15.69 -21.70
CA ARG A 520 -23.37 14.93 -22.00
C ARG A 520 -24.37 15.81 -22.76
N ARG A 521 -24.62 15.48 -24.03
CA ARG A 521 -25.63 16.11 -24.90
C ARG A 521 -26.14 15.10 -25.93
N PRO A 522 -27.35 15.29 -26.51
CA PRO A 522 -27.91 14.34 -27.48
C PRO A 522 -26.97 14.05 -28.67
N ALA A 523 -26.24 15.07 -29.16
CA ALA A 523 -25.31 14.92 -30.28
C ALA A 523 -23.93 14.31 -29.90
N GLN A 524 -23.64 14.10 -28.61
CA GLN A 524 -22.29 13.77 -28.12
C GLN A 524 -21.69 12.54 -28.81
N LYS A 525 -22.47 11.46 -28.94
CA LYS A 525 -22.00 10.21 -29.58
C LYS A 525 -21.66 10.40 -31.05
N ALA A 526 -22.49 11.15 -31.77
CA ALA A 526 -22.29 11.44 -33.20
C ALA A 526 -21.03 12.28 -33.41
N ASP A 527 -20.87 13.34 -32.60
CA ASP A 527 -19.73 14.25 -32.63
C ASP A 527 -18.41 13.51 -32.34
N LEU A 528 -18.36 12.72 -31.26
CA LEU A 528 -17.18 11.94 -30.91
C LEU A 528 -16.88 10.84 -31.93
N THR A 529 -17.89 10.24 -32.54
CA THR A 529 -17.68 9.22 -33.60
C THR A 529 -17.04 9.86 -34.84
N ARG A 530 -17.56 11.00 -35.30
CA ARG A 530 -17.00 11.76 -36.43
C ARG A 530 -15.57 12.22 -36.17
N LEU A 531 -15.32 12.78 -34.98
CA LEU A 531 -13.99 13.20 -34.58
C LEU A 531 -13.02 12.01 -34.48
N GLY A 532 -13.43 10.94 -33.80
CA GLY A 532 -12.61 9.74 -33.62
C GLY A 532 -12.20 9.12 -34.97
N GLN A 533 -13.11 9.05 -35.94
CA GLN A 533 -12.78 8.59 -37.30
C GLN A 533 -11.71 9.46 -37.96
N THR A 534 -11.73 10.77 -37.75
CA THR A 534 -10.68 11.68 -38.27
C THR A 534 -9.34 11.42 -37.59
N LEU A 535 -9.34 11.31 -36.25
CA LEU A 535 -8.13 11.11 -35.45
C LEU A 535 -7.49 9.73 -35.67
N ALA A 536 -8.28 8.70 -36.00
CA ALA A 536 -7.79 7.37 -36.33
C ALA A 536 -6.82 7.36 -37.52
N ASN A 537 -6.99 8.33 -38.44
CA ASN A 537 -6.14 8.47 -39.62
C ASN A 537 -4.83 9.22 -39.34
N VAL A 538 -4.61 9.72 -38.11
CA VAL A 538 -3.44 10.53 -37.75
C VAL A 538 -2.40 9.67 -37.03
N PRO A 539 -1.19 9.50 -37.59
CA PRO A 539 -0.17 8.63 -36.99
C PRO A 539 0.37 9.19 -35.66
N ASN A 540 0.79 8.33 -34.73
CA ASN A 540 1.35 8.72 -33.43
C ASN A 540 0.59 9.87 -32.71
N LEU A 541 -0.73 9.81 -32.70
CA LEU A 541 -1.60 10.73 -31.98
C LEU A 541 -2.08 10.06 -30.68
N VAL A 542 -2.12 10.85 -29.60
CA VAL A 542 -2.67 10.47 -28.29
C VAL A 542 -3.92 11.28 -28.04
N TRP A 543 -5.08 10.63 -28.01
CA TRP A 543 -6.36 11.30 -27.81
C TRP A 543 -6.71 11.37 -26.32
N LEU A 544 -6.67 12.57 -25.75
CA LEU A 544 -7.05 12.87 -24.38
C LEU A 544 -8.51 13.32 -24.32
N ILE A 545 -9.41 12.37 -24.07
CA ILE A 545 -10.84 12.65 -23.97
C ILE A 545 -11.17 12.93 -22.50
N VAL A 546 -11.65 14.13 -22.20
CA VAL A 546 -11.99 14.54 -20.83
C VAL A 546 -13.48 14.78 -20.72
N GLU A 547 -14.16 13.83 -20.10
CA GLU A 547 -15.61 13.81 -19.97
C GLU A 547 -16.08 14.65 -18.77
N ASP A 548 -17.04 15.54 -19.00
CA ASP A 548 -17.78 16.31 -17.99
C ASP A 548 -18.80 15.41 -17.28
N SER A 549 -18.28 14.48 -16.48
CA SER A 549 -19.03 13.48 -15.74
C SER A 549 -18.25 13.05 -14.49
N PRO A 550 -18.92 12.64 -13.41
CA PRO A 550 -18.25 12.05 -12.25
C PRO A 550 -17.67 10.65 -12.54
N ARG A 551 -18.10 9.99 -13.62
CA ARG A 551 -17.67 8.62 -13.98
C ARG A 551 -17.46 8.48 -15.50
N PRO A 552 -16.49 7.65 -15.93
CA PRO A 552 -16.24 7.44 -17.35
C PRO A 552 -17.40 6.67 -17.99
N SER A 553 -17.90 7.15 -19.12
CA SER A 553 -18.91 6.47 -19.92
C SER A 553 -18.37 5.19 -20.59
N LYS A 554 -19.24 4.18 -20.74
CA LYS A 554 -18.90 2.94 -21.44
C LYS A 554 -18.70 3.17 -22.94
N PHE A 555 -19.52 4.05 -23.53
CA PHE A 555 -19.46 4.40 -24.96
C PHE A 555 -18.08 4.90 -25.39
N ILE A 556 -17.49 5.87 -24.67
CA ILE A 556 -16.17 6.42 -25.04
C ILE A 556 -15.11 5.31 -25.02
N GLY A 557 -15.19 4.43 -24.02
CA GLY A 557 -14.31 3.27 -23.93
C GLY A 557 -14.44 2.31 -25.12
N GLN A 558 -15.66 1.97 -25.51
CA GLN A 558 -15.94 1.12 -26.67
C GLN A 558 -15.55 1.80 -27.99
N LEU A 559 -15.75 3.11 -28.10
CA LEU A 559 -15.41 3.90 -29.28
C LEU A 559 -13.90 3.89 -29.53
N VAL A 560 -13.11 4.17 -28.50
CA VAL A 560 -11.64 4.16 -28.59
C VAL A 560 -11.13 2.76 -28.93
N GLU A 561 -11.67 1.72 -28.29
CA GLU A 561 -11.29 0.33 -28.55
C GLU A 561 -11.63 -0.07 -29.99
N ARG A 562 -12.81 0.29 -30.48
CA ARG A 562 -13.26 0.04 -31.86
C ARG A 562 -12.42 0.78 -32.91
N LEU A 563 -11.97 1.99 -32.60
CA LEU A 563 -11.16 2.81 -33.53
C LEU A 563 -9.66 2.50 -33.45
N GLU A 564 -9.23 1.67 -32.49
CA GLU A 564 -7.83 1.29 -32.29
C GLU A 564 -6.88 2.49 -32.10
N ILE A 565 -7.40 3.60 -31.55
CA ILE A 565 -6.63 4.83 -31.29
C ILE A 565 -5.99 4.76 -29.91
N ARG A 566 -4.75 5.25 -29.77
CA ARG A 566 -4.15 5.47 -28.46
C ARG A 566 -4.88 6.61 -27.76
N ALA A 567 -5.69 6.30 -26.75
CA ALA A 567 -6.45 7.31 -26.04
C ALA A 567 -6.39 7.15 -24.52
N VAL A 568 -6.63 8.27 -23.86
CA VAL A 568 -6.72 8.39 -22.41
C VAL A 568 -8.08 9.01 -22.12
N HIS A 569 -8.92 8.25 -21.43
CA HIS A 569 -10.23 8.69 -20.99
C HIS A 569 -10.12 9.20 -19.55
N LEU A 570 -10.32 10.51 -19.40
CA LEU A 570 -10.32 11.24 -18.14
C LEU A 570 -11.74 11.72 -17.81
N THR A 571 -12.00 11.96 -16.53
CA THR A 571 -13.25 12.56 -16.05
C THR A 571 -12.95 13.82 -15.28
N ALA A 572 -13.69 14.89 -15.57
CA ALA A 572 -13.59 16.13 -14.83
C ALA A 572 -14.94 16.84 -14.83
N GLU A 573 -15.63 16.81 -13.70
CA GLU A 573 -16.95 17.41 -13.56
C GLU A 573 -16.87 18.94 -13.38
N THR A 574 -17.64 19.65 -14.19
CA THR A 574 -17.84 21.10 -14.08
C THR A 574 -18.64 21.41 -12.80
N PRO A 575 -18.14 22.30 -11.92
CA PRO A 575 -18.85 22.72 -10.71
C PRO A 575 -20.26 23.23 -11.02
N SER A 576 -21.23 22.90 -10.15
CA SER A 576 -22.65 23.23 -10.36
C SER A 576 -22.92 24.73 -10.62
N LYS A 577 -22.08 25.62 -10.07
CA LYS A 577 -22.17 27.08 -10.30
C LYS A 577 -21.92 27.50 -11.76
N TRP A 578 -21.12 26.73 -12.49
CA TRP A 578 -20.69 27.03 -13.86
C TRP A 578 -21.31 26.08 -14.90
N ARG A 579 -22.22 25.20 -14.47
CA ARG A 579 -22.89 24.24 -15.35
C ARG A 579 -23.99 24.93 -16.15
N LEU A 580 -23.88 24.86 -17.48
CA LEU A 580 -24.92 25.32 -18.40
C LEU A 580 -26.14 24.39 -18.30
N LYS A 581 -27.34 24.97 -18.16
CA LYS A 581 -28.59 24.24 -18.39
C LYS A 581 -28.83 24.12 -19.90
N TYR A 582 -29.64 23.14 -20.32
CA TYR A 582 -29.97 22.95 -21.74
C TYR A 582 -30.63 24.19 -22.37
N THR A 583 -31.36 24.97 -21.57
CA THR A 583 -32.04 26.20 -21.98
C THR A 583 -31.17 27.46 -21.89
N ASP A 584 -29.98 27.37 -21.28
CA ASP A 584 -29.08 28.52 -21.19
C ASP A 584 -28.41 28.79 -22.55
N PRO A 585 -28.19 30.06 -22.92
CA PRO A 585 -27.45 30.38 -24.12
C PRO A 585 -26.02 29.86 -24.03
N HIS A 586 -25.52 29.24 -25.11
CA HIS A 586 -24.21 28.58 -25.17
C HIS A 586 -23.00 29.44 -24.79
N TRP A 587 -23.16 30.76 -24.80
CA TRP A 587 -22.11 31.74 -24.53
C TRP A 587 -22.08 32.26 -23.09
N LYS A 588 -22.97 31.79 -22.21
CA LYS A 588 -23.12 32.26 -20.83
C LYS A 588 -21.90 31.95 -19.95
N TYR A 589 -21.36 30.73 -20.07
CA TYR A 589 -20.18 30.27 -19.31
C TYR A 589 -19.13 29.65 -20.25
N PRO A 590 -17.84 29.78 -19.94
CA PRO A 590 -16.79 29.13 -20.73
C PRO A 590 -16.90 27.61 -20.61
N LYS A 591 -16.93 26.92 -21.75
CA LYS A 591 -16.98 25.46 -21.83
C LYS A 591 -15.59 24.87 -21.63
N GLY A 592 -15.52 23.68 -21.02
CA GLY A 592 -14.31 22.85 -21.06
C GLY A 592 -13.15 23.29 -20.14
N VAL A 593 -13.32 24.29 -19.27
CA VAL A 593 -12.22 24.84 -18.44
C VAL A 593 -11.60 23.76 -17.55
N VAL A 594 -12.39 23.09 -16.71
CA VAL A 594 -11.89 22.04 -15.81
C VAL A 594 -11.34 20.85 -16.58
N GLN A 595 -11.96 20.53 -17.72
CA GLN A 595 -11.59 19.42 -18.58
C GLN A 595 -10.21 19.64 -19.23
N ARG A 596 -9.98 20.83 -19.79
CA ARG A 596 -8.67 21.22 -20.34
C ARG A 596 -7.59 21.26 -19.25
N ASN A 597 -7.91 21.77 -18.05
CA ASN A 597 -6.98 21.75 -16.91
C ASN A 597 -6.67 20.32 -16.43
N ALA A 598 -7.64 19.41 -16.44
CA ALA A 598 -7.41 18.00 -16.13
C ALA A 598 -6.47 17.34 -17.14
N ALA A 599 -6.60 17.66 -18.43
CA ALA A 599 -5.68 17.20 -19.47
C ALA A 599 -4.26 17.79 -19.28
N LEU A 600 -4.14 19.10 -19.01
CA LEU A 600 -2.85 19.75 -18.73
C LEU A 600 -2.15 19.09 -17.53
N ARG A 601 -2.87 18.85 -16.43
CA ARG A 601 -2.35 18.13 -15.26
C ARG A 601 -1.94 16.70 -15.60
N TRP A 602 -2.69 16.02 -16.45
CA TRP A 602 -2.34 14.67 -16.92
C TRP A 602 -1.04 14.69 -17.75
N LEU A 603 -0.90 15.63 -18.69
CA LEU A 603 0.29 15.79 -19.52
C LEU A 603 1.53 16.08 -18.68
N ARG A 604 1.42 17.02 -17.73
CA ARG A 604 2.51 17.37 -16.80
C ARG A 604 2.96 16.21 -15.91
N LYS A 605 2.11 15.20 -15.71
CA LYS A 605 2.40 14.03 -14.88
C LYS A 605 2.90 12.83 -15.69
N ASN A 606 2.37 12.60 -16.89
CA ASN A 606 2.57 11.35 -17.64
C ASN A 606 3.46 11.52 -18.89
N ALA A 607 3.69 12.75 -19.35
CA ALA A 607 4.52 13.03 -20.51
C ALA A 607 5.80 13.82 -20.15
N VAL A 608 6.31 13.68 -18.92
CA VAL A 608 7.42 14.49 -18.36
C VAL A 608 8.70 14.43 -19.21
N ASP A 609 8.99 13.25 -19.78
CA ASP A 609 10.19 13.03 -20.58
C ASP A 609 10.02 13.51 -22.04
N GLN A 610 8.80 13.91 -22.43
CA GLN A 610 8.51 14.32 -23.79
C GLN A 610 8.94 15.78 -24.03
N ARG A 611 10.04 15.95 -24.74
CA ARG A 611 10.58 17.27 -25.12
C ARG A 611 10.17 17.74 -26.51
N VAL A 612 9.56 16.88 -27.31
CA VAL A 612 9.14 17.19 -28.70
C VAL A 612 7.71 16.71 -28.89
N GLY A 613 6.83 17.56 -29.40
CA GLY A 613 5.42 17.22 -29.62
C GLY A 613 4.51 18.43 -29.47
N ALA A 614 3.27 18.27 -29.92
CA ALA A 614 2.27 19.34 -29.88
C ALA A 614 1.09 18.95 -29.00
N VAL A 615 0.58 19.92 -28.23
CA VAL A 615 -0.65 19.83 -27.47
C VAL A 615 -1.70 20.69 -28.17
N TYR A 616 -2.79 20.06 -28.60
CA TYR A 616 -3.86 20.73 -29.33
C TYR A 616 -5.20 20.57 -28.62
N PHE A 617 -5.87 21.70 -28.33
CA PHE A 617 -7.18 21.72 -27.68
C PHE A 617 -8.29 21.73 -28.73
N GLY A 618 -8.80 20.55 -29.07
CA GLY A 618 -9.83 20.37 -30.09
C GLY A 618 -11.18 19.99 -29.51
N ASP A 619 -12.17 20.88 -29.67
CA ASP A 619 -13.56 20.65 -29.30
C ASP A 619 -14.23 19.57 -30.19
N ASP A 620 -15.21 18.85 -29.62
CA ASP A 620 -15.85 17.69 -30.24
C ASP A 620 -16.84 18.04 -31.38
N ASP A 621 -17.37 19.26 -31.41
CA ASP A 621 -18.32 19.78 -32.42
C ASP A 621 -17.65 20.49 -33.62
N ASN A 622 -16.32 20.47 -33.70
CA ASN A 622 -15.56 21.07 -34.79
C ASN A 622 -15.10 20.03 -35.82
N THR A 623 -14.80 20.50 -37.03
CA THR A 623 -14.32 19.65 -38.13
C THR A 623 -12.86 19.98 -38.44
N TYR A 624 -12.03 18.95 -38.56
CA TYR A 624 -10.58 19.06 -38.71
C TYR A 624 -10.13 18.33 -39.98
N ASP A 625 -9.32 18.98 -40.79
CA ASP A 625 -8.63 18.35 -41.92
C ASP A 625 -7.31 17.73 -41.42
N TRP A 626 -7.01 16.50 -41.84
CA TRP A 626 -5.85 15.77 -41.33
C TRP A 626 -4.50 16.47 -41.59
N ARG A 627 -4.41 17.31 -42.64
CA ARG A 627 -3.19 17.99 -43.07
C ARG A 627 -2.61 18.94 -42.00
N ILE A 628 -3.46 19.52 -41.15
CA ILE A 628 -2.98 20.44 -40.12
C ILE A 628 -2.16 19.69 -39.05
N PHE A 629 -2.51 18.44 -38.74
CA PHE A 629 -1.79 17.63 -37.76
C PHE A 629 -0.34 17.36 -38.18
N ASP A 630 -0.10 17.15 -39.47
CA ASP A 630 1.25 16.93 -39.98
C ASP A 630 2.14 18.17 -39.75
N GLN A 631 1.59 19.37 -39.99
CA GLN A 631 2.29 20.64 -39.75
C GLN A 631 2.57 20.87 -38.27
N MET A 632 1.63 20.53 -37.37
CA MET A 632 1.80 20.67 -35.93
C MET A 632 2.99 19.88 -35.36
N ARG A 633 3.44 18.81 -36.03
CA ARG A 633 4.59 18.01 -35.54
C ARG A 633 5.90 18.78 -35.54
N SER A 634 6.03 19.75 -36.44
CA SER A 634 7.24 20.58 -36.60
C SER A 634 7.25 21.81 -35.69
N LEU A 635 6.26 21.95 -34.82
CA LEU A 635 6.03 23.15 -34.03
C LEU A 635 7.13 23.41 -33.01
N ARG A 636 7.65 24.64 -32.94
CA ARG A 636 8.71 25.03 -31.98
C ARG A 636 8.14 25.63 -30.70
N ARG A 637 7.21 26.60 -30.82
CA ARG A 637 6.54 27.27 -29.69
C ARG A 637 5.04 27.17 -29.81
N VAL A 638 4.40 27.98 -30.65
CA VAL A 638 2.93 28.03 -30.80
C VAL A 638 2.55 28.21 -32.26
N GLY A 639 1.74 27.29 -32.77
CA GLY A 639 1.28 27.30 -34.16
C GLY A 639 -0.07 27.97 -34.23
N VAL A 640 -0.29 28.79 -35.24
CA VAL A 640 -1.57 29.47 -35.48
C VAL A 640 -2.03 29.23 -36.92
N TRP A 641 -3.33 29.07 -37.12
CA TRP A 641 -3.93 28.89 -38.45
C TRP A 641 -5.35 29.46 -38.52
N PRO A 642 -5.90 29.63 -39.75
CA PRO A 642 -7.25 30.12 -39.96
C PRO A 642 -8.30 29.12 -39.51
N VAL A 643 -9.37 29.64 -38.90
CA VAL A 643 -10.57 28.84 -38.56
C VAL A 643 -11.77 29.39 -39.32
N GLY A 644 -12.47 28.50 -40.02
CA GLY A 644 -13.66 28.84 -40.78
C GLY A 644 -14.92 28.91 -39.91
N ILE A 645 -15.85 29.79 -40.28
CA ILE A 645 -17.19 29.92 -39.67
C ILE A 645 -17.11 30.24 -38.16
N VAL A 646 -16.31 31.25 -37.79
CA VAL A 646 -16.08 31.67 -36.40
C VAL A 646 -16.46 33.13 -36.21
N GLY A 647 -17.00 33.48 -35.04
CA GLY A 647 -17.20 34.88 -34.64
C GLY A 647 -18.20 35.66 -35.53
N GLY A 648 -19.03 34.95 -36.31
CA GLY A 648 -19.90 35.55 -37.31
C GLY A 648 -19.18 35.98 -38.60
N MET A 649 -18.00 35.42 -38.86
CA MET A 649 -17.20 35.64 -40.07
C MET A 649 -16.97 34.33 -40.82
N LEU A 650 -16.65 34.44 -42.12
CA LEU A 650 -16.30 33.28 -42.94
C LEU A 650 -15.00 32.62 -42.49
N ALA A 651 -14.00 33.42 -42.09
CA ALA A 651 -12.76 32.93 -41.51
C ALA A 651 -12.14 33.97 -40.55
N GLU A 652 -11.69 33.51 -39.39
CA GLU A 652 -10.77 34.23 -38.51
C GLU A 652 -9.34 33.77 -38.77
N PHE A 653 -8.39 34.70 -38.96
CA PHE A 653 -7.00 34.38 -39.30
C PHE A 653 -6.02 35.46 -38.85
N ALA A 654 -4.74 35.10 -38.75
CA ALA A 654 -3.67 36.04 -38.45
C ALA A 654 -3.20 36.76 -39.73
N PHE A 655 -2.95 38.06 -39.66
CA PHE A 655 -2.22 38.79 -40.69
C PHE A 655 -0.74 38.47 -40.58
N VAL A 656 -0.17 37.99 -41.68
CA VAL A 656 1.23 37.54 -41.77
C VAL A 656 1.95 38.44 -42.76
N ASN A 657 3.13 38.95 -42.38
CA ASN A 657 3.96 39.75 -43.28
C ASN A 657 4.83 38.87 -44.20
N ALA A 658 5.62 39.50 -45.08
CA ALA A 658 6.50 38.78 -46.01
C ALA A 658 7.55 37.88 -45.33
N ASN A 659 7.86 38.13 -44.04
CA ASN A 659 8.83 37.38 -43.26
C ASN A 659 8.17 36.26 -42.41
N SER A 660 6.93 35.88 -42.71
CA SER A 660 6.15 34.89 -41.94
C SER A 660 5.94 35.26 -40.45
N VAL A 661 5.93 36.55 -40.12
CA VAL A 661 5.64 37.04 -38.76
C VAL A 661 4.21 37.55 -38.66
N VAL A 662 3.54 37.20 -37.57
CA VAL A 662 2.18 37.66 -37.27
C VAL A 662 2.18 39.12 -36.83
N THR A 663 1.55 40.00 -37.61
CA THR A 663 1.45 41.44 -37.32
C THR A 663 0.14 41.82 -36.66
N GLY A 664 -0.93 41.06 -36.91
CA GLY A 664 -2.26 41.32 -36.39
C GLY A 664 -3.21 40.17 -36.68
N PHE A 665 -4.52 40.41 -36.52
CA PHE A 665 -5.54 39.38 -36.70
C PHE A 665 -6.80 39.97 -37.34
N ASN A 666 -7.41 39.17 -38.20
CA ASN A 666 -8.76 39.39 -38.69
C ASN A 666 -9.75 38.73 -37.71
N ALA A 667 -10.24 39.50 -36.74
CA ALA A 667 -11.20 39.05 -35.73
C ALA A 667 -12.24 40.15 -35.46
N LYS A 668 -13.54 39.81 -35.48
CA LYS A 668 -14.64 40.76 -35.23
C LYS A 668 -14.96 40.89 -33.74
N TRP A 669 -14.83 39.79 -33.00
CA TRP A 669 -15.19 39.74 -31.59
C TRP A 669 -14.03 40.18 -30.69
N ARG A 670 -14.18 41.33 -30.02
CA ARG A 670 -13.18 41.95 -29.14
C ARG A 670 -11.77 41.98 -29.76
N PRO A 671 -11.56 42.76 -30.83
CA PRO A 671 -10.30 42.80 -31.58
C PRO A 671 -9.12 43.35 -30.76
N ALA A 672 -9.40 44.14 -29.71
CA ALA A 672 -8.37 44.72 -28.83
C ALA A 672 -7.64 43.68 -27.95
N ARG A 673 -8.04 42.40 -27.97
CA ARG A 673 -7.32 41.32 -27.26
C ARG A 673 -5.88 41.22 -27.77
N GLN A 674 -4.96 40.82 -26.89
CA GLN A 674 -3.57 40.58 -27.28
C GLN A 674 -3.48 39.49 -28.38
N PHE A 675 -4.27 38.43 -28.22
CA PHE A 675 -4.44 37.31 -29.14
C PHE A 675 -5.95 37.07 -29.40
N PRO A 676 -6.58 37.78 -30.36
CA PRO A 676 -7.99 37.60 -30.68
C PRO A 676 -8.20 36.37 -31.57
N ILE A 677 -7.98 35.18 -31.00
CA ILE A 677 -8.11 33.88 -31.68
C ILE A 677 -9.08 32.97 -30.92
N ASP A 678 -9.59 31.96 -31.62
CA ASP A 678 -10.43 30.89 -31.07
C ASP A 678 -9.57 29.72 -30.55
N MET A 679 -10.12 28.90 -29.66
CA MET A 679 -9.42 27.74 -29.09
C MET A 679 -8.95 26.75 -30.18
N ALA A 680 -9.73 26.61 -31.25
CA ALA A 680 -9.41 25.71 -32.36
C ALA A 680 -8.32 26.25 -33.30
N ALA A 681 -7.90 27.51 -33.15
CA ALA A 681 -7.00 28.21 -34.06
C ALA A 681 -5.50 28.02 -33.75
N PHE A 682 -5.15 27.37 -32.64
CA PHE A 682 -3.76 27.23 -32.22
C PHE A 682 -3.45 25.90 -31.52
N ALA A 683 -2.18 25.50 -31.58
CA ALA A 683 -1.58 24.44 -30.77
C ALA A 683 -0.29 24.93 -30.13
N VAL A 684 0.07 24.34 -28.99
CA VAL A 684 1.29 24.70 -28.25
C VAL A 684 2.26 23.54 -28.24
N ASN A 685 3.55 23.83 -28.26
CA ASN A 685 4.56 22.81 -28.06
C ASN A 685 4.47 22.28 -26.62
N ILE A 686 4.64 20.98 -26.44
CA ILE A 686 4.56 20.31 -25.14
C ILE A 686 5.58 20.86 -24.11
N THR A 687 6.72 21.36 -24.56
CA THR A 687 7.72 22.03 -23.70
C THR A 687 7.14 23.21 -22.94
N LEU A 688 6.31 24.05 -23.60
CA LEU A 688 5.65 25.18 -22.94
C LEU A 688 4.72 24.74 -21.81
N VAL A 689 4.05 23.59 -21.97
CA VAL A 689 3.18 23.00 -20.93
C VAL A 689 3.98 22.50 -19.72
N HIS A 690 5.20 21.99 -19.96
CA HIS A 690 6.11 21.52 -18.91
C HIS A 690 6.83 22.64 -18.18
N ASP A 691 7.26 23.67 -18.90
CA ASP A 691 8.01 24.81 -18.36
C ASP A 691 7.09 25.72 -17.52
N HIS A 692 5.83 25.86 -17.93
CA HIS A 692 4.83 26.69 -17.25
C HIS A 692 3.82 25.83 -16.49
N ARG A 693 4.27 25.16 -15.43
CA ARG A 693 3.43 24.22 -14.64
C ARG A 693 2.23 24.85 -13.93
N HIS A 694 2.28 26.15 -13.69
CA HIS A 694 1.26 26.90 -12.96
C HIS A 694 0.14 27.46 -13.86
N VAL A 695 0.32 27.44 -15.18
CA VAL A 695 -0.65 28.01 -16.12
C VAL A 695 -1.84 27.07 -16.26
N GLU A 696 -3.04 27.56 -16.02
CA GLU A 696 -4.30 26.85 -16.15
C GLU A 696 -5.37 27.78 -16.75
N PHE A 697 -6.42 27.20 -17.33
CA PHE A 697 -7.59 27.95 -17.76
C PHE A 697 -8.41 28.39 -16.55
N ASP A 698 -8.84 29.65 -16.51
CA ASP A 698 -9.56 30.22 -15.38
C ASP A 698 -10.99 30.64 -15.74
N TYR A 699 -11.94 30.35 -14.86
CA TYR A 699 -13.32 30.82 -14.95
C TYR A 699 -13.46 32.33 -14.74
N ASP A 700 -12.54 32.94 -13.98
CA ASP A 700 -12.58 34.38 -13.69
C ASP A 700 -12.05 35.22 -14.86
N SER A 701 -11.56 34.57 -15.93
CA SER A 701 -11.17 35.25 -17.16
C SER A 701 -12.37 35.95 -17.81
N PRO A 702 -12.24 37.23 -18.23
CA PRO A 702 -13.31 37.94 -18.91
C PRO A 702 -13.82 37.18 -20.14
N ARG A 703 -15.11 37.32 -20.45
CA ARG A 703 -15.73 36.61 -21.58
C ARG A 703 -14.95 36.83 -22.89
N GLY A 704 -14.51 35.72 -23.50
CA GLY A 704 -13.74 35.70 -24.74
C GLY A 704 -12.24 35.97 -24.57
N TYR A 705 -11.71 36.01 -23.34
CA TYR A 705 -10.27 36.18 -23.06
C TYR A 705 -9.60 34.87 -22.64
N LEU A 706 -10.31 33.74 -22.65
CA LEU A 706 -9.79 32.47 -22.12
C LEU A 706 -8.53 32.03 -22.87
N GLU A 707 -8.57 32.08 -24.21
CA GLU A 707 -7.46 31.77 -25.11
C GLU A 707 -6.33 32.78 -24.96
N SER A 708 -6.68 34.07 -24.94
CA SER A 708 -5.70 35.16 -24.86
C SER A 708 -4.95 35.17 -23.53
N HIS A 709 -5.63 34.90 -22.41
CA HIS A 709 -5.02 34.78 -21.09
C HIS A 709 -4.11 33.57 -21.03
N PHE A 710 -4.56 32.40 -21.52
CA PHE A 710 -3.74 31.20 -21.56
C PHE A 710 -2.41 31.42 -22.31
N LEU A 711 -2.45 32.03 -23.51
CA LEU A 711 -1.23 32.31 -24.28
C LEU A 711 -0.35 33.39 -23.63
N ARG A 712 -0.94 34.41 -23.01
CA ARG A 712 -0.21 35.44 -22.28
C ARG A 712 0.51 34.86 -21.06
N ASP A 713 -0.15 33.98 -20.32
CA ASP A 713 0.37 33.39 -19.09
C ASP A 713 1.48 32.36 -19.40
N LEU A 714 1.56 31.86 -20.64
CA LEU A 714 2.73 31.13 -21.19
C LEU A 714 3.91 32.05 -21.58
N ASN A 715 3.84 33.35 -21.25
CA ASN A 715 4.84 34.37 -21.56
C ASN A 715 5.14 34.50 -23.07
N LEU A 716 4.10 34.43 -23.90
CA LEU A 716 4.22 34.52 -25.35
C LEU A 716 3.85 35.91 -25.89
N THR A 717 4.47 36.27 -27.00
CA THR A 717 4.16 37.47 -27.78
C THR A 717 3.69 37.09 -29.19
N ARG A 718 3.22 38.07 -29.97
CA ARG A 718 2.81 37.83 -31.37
C ARG A 718 3.96 37.34 -32.26
N ALA A 719 5.19 37.71 -31.92
CA ALA A 719 6.38 37.28 -32.65
C ALA A 719 6.71 35.79 -32.43
N ASP A 720 6.20 35.18 -31.36
CA ASP A 720 6.40 33.76 -31.07
C ASP A 720 5.42 32.84 -31.81
N LEU A 721 4.45 33.41 -32.54
CA LEU A 721 3.43 32.66 -33.27
C LEU A 721 3.94 32.21 -34.65
N GLU A 722 3.86 30.92 -34.90
CA GLU A 722 4.27 30.28 -36.15
C GLU A 722 3.04 30.12 -37.06
N PRO A 723 2.93 30.85 -38.18
CA PRO A 723 1.76 30.75 -39.06
C PRO A 723 1.80 29.47 -39.90
N LEU A 724 0.87 28.56 -39.61
CA LEU A 724 0.66 27.30 -40.33
C LEU A 724 -0.43 27.47 -41.41
N ALA A 725 -0.80 26.38 -42.09
CA ALA A 725 -1.80 26.36 -43.15
C ALA A 725 -1.49 27.34 -44.30
N GLN A 726 -0.26 27.22 -44.85
CA GLN A 726 0.27 28.09 -45.90
C GLN A 726 0.25 29.57 -45.47
N ASN A 727 0.96 29.91 -44.38
CA ASN A 727 1.01 31.27 -43.82
C ASN A 727 -0.37 31.87 -43.55
N CYS A 728 -1.27 31.09 -42.93
CA CYS A 728 -2.64 31.51 -42.63
C CYS A 728 -3.51 31.85 -43.85
N THR A 729 -3.26 31.27 -45.02
CA THR A 729 -4.08 31.48 -46.23
C THR A 729 -5.10 30.37 -46.50
N LYS A 730 -4.95 29.20 -45.88
CA LYS A 730 -5.87 28.06 -46.03
C LYS A 730 -6.58 27.75 -44.73
N VAL A 731 -7.86 27.38 -44.84
CA VAL A 731 -8.67 26.91 -43.71
C VAL A 731 -8.60 25.39 -43.66
N PHE A 732 -8.13 24.84 -42.55
CA PHE A 732 -8.10 23.39 -42.26
C PHE A 732 -8.93 22.99 -41.04
N VAL A 733 -9.51 23.98 -40.35
CA VAL A 733 -10.36 23.76 -39.19
C VAL A 733 -11.61 24.62 -39.32
N TRP A 734 -12.77 24.05 -39.03
CA TRP A 734 -14.06 24.75 -39.09
C TRP A 734 -14.79 24.60 -37.77
N HIS A 735 -15.34 25.72 -37.29
CA HIS A 735 -16.20 25.73 -36.12
C HIS A 735 -17.62 25.38 -36.53
N THR A 736 -17.84 24.11 -36.88
CA THR A 736 -19.09 23.62 -37.46
C THR A 736 -20.29 23.73 -36.53
N ARG A 737 -20.09 23.60 -35.21
CA ARG A 737 -21.11 23.70 -34.15
C ARG A 737 -22.37 22.89 -34.50
N THR A 738 -22.41 21.64 -34.07
CA THR A 738 -23.61 20.81 -34.23
C THR A 738 -24.82 21.54 -33.66
N GLU A 739 -25.88 21.68 -34.46
CA GLU A 739 -27.10 22.37 -34.07
C GLU A 739 -27.70 21.73 -32.81
N GLN A 740 -28.29 22.55 -31.94
CA GLN A 740 -28.93 22.05 -30.73
C GLN A 740 -30.13 21.16 -31.10
N VAL A 741 -30.06 19.88 -30.73
CA VAL A 741 -31.06 18.88 -31.11
C VAL A 741 -32.44 19.23 -30.54
N GLN A 742 -33.43 19.38 -31.40
CA GLN A 742 -34.81 19.63 -31.00
C GLN A 742 -35.56 18.31 -30.82
N LEU A 743 -35.61 17.80 -29.58
CA LEU A 743 -36.39 16.62 -29.23
C LEU A 743 -37.79 17.04 -28.74
N ARG A 744 -38.81 16.23 -29.05
CA ARG A 744 -40.15 16.36 -28.44
C ARG A 744 -40.05 16.16 -26.92
N ALA A 745 -41.03 16.63 -26.15
CA ALA A 745 -41.04 16.53 -24.68
C ALA A 745 -40.78 15.10 -24.18
N GLU A 746 -41.38 14.09 -24.82
CA GLU A 746 -41.15 12.67 -24.55
C GLU A 746 -39.70 12.22 -24.84
N GLY A 747 -39.08 12.74 -25.90
CA GLY A 747 -37.68 12.44 -26.22
C GLY A 747 -36.71 13.08 -25.23
N MET A 748 -37.03 14.29 -24.75
CA MET A 748 -36.24 14.97 -23.71
C MET A 748 -36.34 14.26 -22.35
N SER A 749 -37.52 13.78 -21.96
CA SER A 749 -37.66 13.02 -20.71
C SER A 749 -36.88 11.71 -20.76
N LYS A 750 -36.94 10.97 -21.88
CA LYS A 750 -36.13 9.76 -22.13
C LYS A 750 -34.62 10.03 -22.08
N PHE A 751 -34.15 11.19 -22.57
CA PHE A 751 -32.73 11.55 -22.49
C PHE A 751 -32.27 11.88 -21.07
N VAL A 752 -33.12 12.57 -20.29
CA VAL A 752 -32.82 12.94 -18.90
C VAL A 752 -32.79 11.70 -17.99
N ASP A 753 -33.76 10.80 -18.15
CA ASP A 753 -33.83 9.52 -17.42
C ASP A 753 -33.70 8.31 -18.37
N PRO A 754 -32.47 7.86 -18.67
CA PRO A 754 -32.24 6.72 -19.54
C PRO A 754 -32.66 5.36 -18.92
N ASN A 755 -33.09 5.34 -17.66
CA ASN A 755 -33.61 4.15 -16.98
C ASN A 755 -35.15 4.09 -16.96
N ALA A 756 -35.83 5.10 -17.52
CA ALA A 756 -37.29 5.11 -17.61
C ALA A 756 -37.80 3.88 -18.40
N GLU A 757 -38.86 3.25 -17.89
CA GLU A 757 -39.51 2.12 -18.57
C GLU A 757 -40.05 2.56 -19.95
N GLY A 758 -39.80 1.76 -21.00
CA GLY A 758 -40.33 2.01 -22.35
C GLY A 758 -39.36 2.56 -23.40
N LEU A 759 -38.04 2.66 -23.14
CA LEU A 759 -37.08 2.94 -24.23
C LEU A 759 -36.82 1.72 -25.11
N ALA A 760 -36.93 1.91 -26.43
CA ALA A 760 -36.50 0.90 -27.41
C ALA A 760 -34.97 0.72 -27.38
N GLU A 761 -34.46 -0.45 -27.79
CA GLU A 761 -33.01 -0.73 -27.76
C GLU A 761 -32.20 0.27 -28.58
N ALA A 762 -32.70 0.68 -29.76
CA ALA A 762 -32.04 1.70 -30.59
C ALA A 762 -32.02 3.09 -29.91
N GLU A 763 -33.06 3.44 -29.15
CA GLU A 763 -33.07 4.68 -28.38
C GLU A 763 -32.06 4.62 -27.22
N LYS A 764 -31.94 3.47 -26.56
CA LYS A 764 -30.92 3.24 -25.53
C LYS A 764 -29.52 3.36 -26.12
N ASP A 765 -29.25 2.67 -27.23
CA ASP A 765 -27.94 2.76 -27.92
C ASP A 765 -27.63 4.19 -28.40
N ALA A 766 -28.63 4.98 -28.80
CA ALA A 766 -28.41 6.38 -29.17
C ALA A 766 -27.99 7.27 -27.97
N ILE A 767 -28.38 6.94 -26.73
CA ILE A 767 -28.19 7.82 -25.56
C ILE A 767 -27.27 7.30 -24.43
N SER A 768 -27.07 5.97 -24.30
CA SER A 768 -26.38 5.32 -23.16
C SER A 768 -24.97 4.89 -23.48
#